data_AF-A0A3R7LTS3-F1
#
_entry.id   AF-A0A3R7LTS3-F1
#
_cell.length_a   1.000
_cell.length_b   1.000
_cell.length_c   1.000
_cell.angle_alpha   90.00
_cell.angle_beta   90.00
_cell.angle_gamma   90.00
#
_symmetry.space_group_name_H-M   'P 1'
#
loop_
_entity.id
_entity.type
_entity.pdbx_description
1 polymer ?
#
loop_
_entity_poly.entity_id
_entity_poly.type
_entity_poly.pdbx_seq_one_letter_code
_entity_poly.pdbx_strand_id
1 'polypeptide(L)'
;MCEDEATVFSLQPDIWEAPRDDVFLRFNMSLQQVAASVSEFSVCSRVFPTALTTLQVLFSYATADDTANILVMYIKNTNLTFRYNNKPQKAIQNVSLFTIPRQWRHYCHVVAGETYTLYLDGEVLASGSVDADDRILPLNGTFIVGQEQDALSRGMNKNQILKGYVTQIDFWSYGLLAKDVEALAKCRSKMVGDVYSSERDETELFHVESKSLPLSELCRKEEFTVVFPELRTFEKAEEICHLIKTEIYTLDTTESNNDSLHFAPAELCHKKKMWIGLIYDTDSDAWRKLSDGEVIARTNFARDQPDNPNREQCVLMDTNTGLWSDYTCSTNKACTLCGSRSPSLLYLRGACRHTKTETMFEVNGYLRGKPLFHGYYGFMIMLDEDQKWILFDTTTNESLARVTGDTQYPLGKHVWVLARPLCDRSPGEFLPFSLSACQDGQFMCHNGECIDVANRCDGTDDCKDETDEQNCTILMIPSGYIKSKPHSHTDRHPSESFQPILLFQFLRFLGIDDVRHTVSLEMNITVQWKDTRLTYRNLRRKAYNNVLLKIDNIWRPVLLFPNVRAGEVSLHNEHVYVERTGAPQEGDHNSVDMDLIYDGNAARLVQEQKYSGSFECDFNVFYYPFDIQLCHVEIALDSRERASFSDLRVAVRGPERDGVHASASASSRQPPARPHTLLQQNLLLAPQHRRRQDGRRLVPLLHFPPLPHHPRPHIHRVPREEEVVPGEGWWHCTEGRGEGVRQEDAVCGSVLRRATRGGRVPVWVLVQAVHAYVISGGDEWLSLRSRIDA
;
A
#
# COMPACT_ATOMS: atom_id res chain seq x y z
N MET A 1 -42.76 -9.32 21.71
CA MET A 1 -41.87 -9.50 22.88
C MET A 1 -41.45 -8.12 23.34
N CYS A 2 -41.02 -7.94 24.59
CA CYS A 2 -40.15 -6.80 24.88
C CYS A 2 -38.82 -7.10 24.19
N GLU A 3 -38.24 -6.12 23.51
CA GLU A 3 -36.82 -6.20 23.14
C GLU A 3 -36.00 -5.86 24.39
N ASP A 4 -34.80 -6.45 24.52
CA ASP A 4 -33.89 -6.04 25.57
C ASP A 4 -33.37 -4.64 25.24
N GLU A 5 -33.66 -3.66 26.09
CA GLU A 5 -33.12 -2.30 25.98
C GLU A 5 -31.77 -2.18 26.69
N ALA A 6 -31.02 -1.12 26.43
CA ALA A 6 -29.75 -0.76 27.08
C ALA A 6 -29.65 0.75 27.33
N THR A 7 -29.01 1.14 28.43
CA THR A 7 -28.90 2.52 28.88
C THR A 7 -27.70 3.20 28.22
N VAL A 8 -27.95 4.24 27.41
CA VAL A 8 -26.96 4.96 26.62
C VAL A 8 -26.74 6.35 27.20
N PHE A 9 -25.49 6.64 27.56
CA PHE A 9 -25.07 7.89 28.20
C PHE A 9 -24.37 8.83 27.22
N SER A 10 -24.65 10.13 27.29
CA SER A 10 -24.08 11.17 26.43
C SER A 10 -22.83 11.84 27.04
N LEU A 11 -21.64 11.37 26.68
CA LEU A 11 -20.37 11.99 27.03
C LEU A 11 -20.04 13.12 26.04
N GLN A 12 -20.66 14.28 26.21
CA GLN A 12 -20.48 15.44 25.34
C GLN A 12 -20.55 15.11 23.82
N PRO A 13 -21.63 14.46 23.34
CA PRO A 13 -21.70 13.95 21.97
C PRO A 13 -21.78 15.06 20.92
N ASP A 14 -22.21 16.27 21.32
CA ASP A 14 -22.28 17.44 20.47
C ASP A 14 -20.88 17.80 19.95
N ILE A 15 -20.70 17.68 18.64
CA ILE A 15 -19.46 17.97 17.90
C ILE A 15 -19.08 19.46 17.90
N TRP A 16 -20.05 20.36 18.04
CA TRP A 16 -19.90 21.81 18.03
C TRP A 16 -19.45 22.36 19.39
N GLU A 17 -19.81 21.69 20.50
CA GLU A 17 -19.42 22.13 21.85
C GLU A 17 -17.91 21.90 22.09
N ALA A 18 -17.20 22.93 22.56
CA ALA A 18 -15.77 22.83 22.90
C ALA A 18 -15.54 21.81 24.03
N PRO A 19 -14.46 21.00 24.01
CA PRO A 19 -14.22 19.96 25.02
C PRO A 19 -14.23 20.47 26.48
N ARG A 20 -14.73 19.63 27.40
CA ARG A 20 -14.91 19.94 28.83
C ARG A 20 -14.23 18.93 29.76
N ASP A 21 -13.95 19.37 30.99
CA ASP A 21 -13.36 18.59 32.09
C ASP A 21 -14.41 18.13 33.13
N ASP A 22 -15.63 18.68 33.08
CA ASP A 22 -16.73 18.42 34.01
C ASP A 22 -17.83 17.49 33.45
N VAL A 23 -17.53 16.74 32.39
CA VAL A 23 -18.42 15.75 31.74
C VAL A 23 -17.87 14.34 31.91
N PHE A 24 -18.53 13.51 32.72
CA PHE A 24 -18.18 12.09 32.95
C PHE A 24 -19.27 11.31 33.71
N LEU A 25 -19.17 9.97 33.70
CA LEU A 25 -19.87 9.08 34.64
C LEU A 25 -18.96 8.77 35.83
N ARG A 26 -19.52 8.66 37.05
CA ARG A 26 -18.77 8.27 38.26
C ARG A 26 -19.48 7.18 39.05
N PHE A 27 -18.74 6.14 39.42
CA PHE A 27 -19.17 5.05 40.29
C PHE A 27 -18.16 4.84 41.43
N ASN A 28 -18.65 4.78 42.68
CA ASN A 28 -17.81 4.64 43.86
C ASN A 28 -17.88 3.20 44.42
N MET A 29 -16.91 2.37 44.04
CA MET A 29 -16.85 0.95 44.41
C MET A 29 -16.82 0.73 45.93
N SER A 30 -16.27 1.69 46.69
CA SER A 30 -16.20 1.60 48.16
C SER A 30 -17.57 1.56 48.85
N LEU A 31 -18.65 2.01 48.18
CA LEU A 31 -20.01 2.03 48.74
C LEU A 31 -20.77 0.70 48.59
N GLN A 32 -20.46 -0.13 47.58
CA GLN A 32 -21.23 -1.35 47.31
C GLN A 32 -20.76 -2.60 48.08
N GLN A 33 -19.59 -2.56 48.71
CA GLN A 33 -19.06 -3.64 49.58
C GLN A 33 -18.92 -5.03 48.92
N VAL A 34 -18.91 -5.13 47.59
CA VAL A 34 -18.91 -6.41 46.83
C VAL A 34 -17.72 -7.31 47.20
N ALA A 35 -16.51 -6.75 47.23
CA ALA A 35 -15.30 -7.37 47.74
C ALA A 35 -14.28 -6.29 48.14
N ALA A 36 -13.26 -6.65 48.93
CA ALA A 36 -12.15 -5.74 49.26
C ALA A 36 -11.14 -5.58 48.12
N SER A 37 -10.94 -6.64 47.34
CA SER A 37 -10.00 -6.72 46.21
C SER A 37 -10.33 -7.91 45.32
N VAL A 38 -9.94 -7.86 44.05
CA VAL A 38 -10.04 -8.98 43.09
C VAL A 38 -8.68 -9.33 42.51
N SER A 39 -8.49 -10.59 42.10
CA SER A 39 -7.26 -11.09 41.43
C SER A 39 -7.48 -11.50 39.97
N GLU A 40 -8.74 -11.64 39.57
CA GLU A 40 -9.21 -11.81 38.19
C GLU A 40 -10.36 -10.82 38.00
N PHE A 41 -10.56 -10.34 36.77
CA PHE A 41 -11.67 -9.44 36.48
C PHE A 41 -11.93 -9.35 34.98
N SER A 42 -13.08 -8.81 34.61
CA SER A 42 -13.36 -8.37 33.25
C SER A 42 -13.99 -6.98 33.28
N VAL A 43 -13.60 -6.10 32.36
CA VAL A 43 -14.25 -4.80 32.14
C VAL A 43 -14.62 -4.69 30.67
N CYS A 44 -15.93 -4.68 30.37
CA CYS A 44 -16.45 -4.44 29.02
C CYS A 44 -17.15 -3.07 28.96
N SER A 45 -17.14 -2.45 27.78
CA SER A 45 -17.94 -1.25 27.48
C SER A 45 -18.18 -1.10 25.97
N ARG A 46 -19.37 -0.64 25.57
CA ARG A 46 -19.62 -0.13 24.22
C ARG A 46 -19.36 1.37 24.16
N VAL A 47 -18.73 1.80 23.06
CA VAL A 47 -18.36 3.20 22.80
C VAL A 47 -18.74 3.58 21.37
N PHE A 48 -19.35 4.76 21.20
CA PHE A 48 -19.65 5.39 19.91
C PHE A 48 -19.02 6.79 19.93
N PRO A 49 -17.79 6.97 19.41
CA PRO A 49 -17.14 8.28 19.43
C PRO A 49 -17.72 9.18 18.34
N THR A 50 -18.19 10.37 18.69
CA THR A 50 -18.70 11.38 17.72
C THR A 50 -17.62 12.37 17.28
N ALA A 51 -16.61 12.59 18.13
CA ALA A 51 -15.44 13.39 17.85
C ALA A 51 -14.18 12.73 18.44
N LEU A 52 -13.01 13.08 17.90
CA LEU A 52 -11.71 12.60 18.33
C LEU A 52 -10.96 13.72 19.08
N THR A 53 -10.20 13.34 20.09
CA THR A 53 -9.39 14.24 20.91
C THR A 53 -7.92 13.79 20.90
N THR A 54 -7.02 14.56 21.51
CA THR A 54 -5.61 14.17 21.65
C THR A 54 -5.39 12.90 22.48
N LEU A 55 -6.34 12.56 23.35
CA LEU A 55 -6.32 11.37 24.19
C LEU A 55 -7.75 11.02 24.58
N GLN A 56 -8.33 9.97 23.99
CA GLN A 56 -9.69 9.53 24.31
C GLN A 56 -9.66 8.54 25.46
N VAL A 57 -10.15 8.93 26.64
CA VAL A 57 -10.18 8.04 27.82
C VAL A 57 -11.49 7.28 27.85
N LEU A 58 -11.41 5.96 27.69
CA LEU A 58 -12.61 5.11 27.79
C LEU A 58 -13.03 5.01 29.25
N PHE A 59 -12.10 4.63 30.13
CA PHE A 59 -12.32 4.64 31.58
C PHE A 59 -11.02 4.79 32.37
N SER A 60 -11.14 5.28 33.60
CA SER A 60 -10.09 5.37 34.60
C SER A 60 -10.56 4.89 35.98
N TYR A 61 -9.63 4.35 36.76
CA TYR A 61 -9.81 3.97 38.15
C TYR A 61 -8.65 4.55 38.98
N ALA A 62 -8.96 5.02 40.18
CA ALA A 62 -7.99 5.53 41.14
C ALA A 62 -8.43 5.18 42.56
N THR A 63 -7.48 5.05 43.50
CA THR A 63 -7.74 4.75 44.91
C THR A 63 -7.35 5.93 45.82
N ALA A 64 -7.58 5.80 47.12
CA ALA A 64 -7.12 6.78 48.10
C ALA A 64 -5.64 6.61 48.47
N ASP A 65 -5.09 5.40 48.32
CA ASP A 65 -3.79 5.00 48.88
C ASP A 65 -2.66 4.97 47.85
N ASP A 66 -2.98 4.69 46.58
CA ASP A 66 -2.02 4.62 45.47
C ASP A 66 -2.48 5.43 44.24
N THR A 67 -1.49 5.75 43.42
CA THR A 67 -1.44 6.59 42.22
C THR A 67 -2.66 6.57 41.30
N ALA A 68 -2.87 7.75 40.69
CA ALA A 68 -3.56 7.92 39.42
C ALA A 68 -3.20 6.80 38.43
N ASN A 69 -4.22 6.25 37.76
CA ASN A 69 -4.10 5.17 36.78
C ASN A 69 -3.73 3.78 37.35
N ILE A 70 -4.30 3.38 38.49
CA ILE A 70 -4.28 1.97 38.92
C ILE A 70 -5.00 1.05 37.90
N LEU A 71 -6.04 1.58 37.22
CA LEU A 71 -6.59 1.03 35.98
C LEU A 71 -6.88 2.20 35.03
N VAL A 72 -6.46 2.13 33.77
CA VAL A 72 -6.92 3.09 32.75
C VAL A 72 -6.88 2.48 31.36
N MET A 73 -7.88 2.80 30.54
CA MET A 73 -7.90 2.51 29.12
C MET A 73 -8.09 3.80 28.32
N TYR A 74 -7.15 4.11 27.43
CA TYR A 74 -7.23 5.28 26.56
C TYR A 74 -6.62 5.05 25.18
N ILE A 75 -7.09 5.78 24.17
CA ILE A 75 -6.53 5.80 22.81
C ILE A 75 -5.81 7.12 22.58
N LYS A 76 -4.58 7.07 22.09
CA LYS A 76 -3.75 8.25 21.77
C LYS A 76 -3.02 8.03 20.45
N ASN A 77 -3.29 8.89 19.46
CA ASN A 77 -2.70 8.84 18.11
C ASN A 77 -2.77 7.41 17.52
N THR A 78 -4.00 6.88 17.41
CA THR A 78 -4.38 5.48 17.11
C THR A 78 -3.86 4.40 18.06
N ASN A 79 -2.79 4.61 18.82
CA ASN A 79 -2.29 3.60 19.76
C ASN A 79 -3.22 3.49 20.97
N LEU A 80 -3.83 2.32 21.16
CA LEU A 80 -4.55 1.99 22.38
C LEU A 80 -3.53 1.73 23.50
N THR A 81 -3.79 2.23 24.69
CA THR A 81 -3.03 1.91 25.90
C THR A 81 -3.97 1.41 26.98
N PHE A 82 -3.54 0.34 27.65
CA PHE A 82 -4.12 -0.11 28.90
C PHE A 82 -3.04 -0.15 29.98
N ARG A 83 -3.31 0.45 31.14
CA ARG A 83 -2.47 0.31 32.35
C ARG A 83 -3.25 -0.47 33.40
N TYR A 84 -2.54 -1.35 34.09
CA TYR A 84 -3.03 -2.07 35.26
C TYR A 84 -1.97 -2.03 36.35
N ASN A 85 -2.36 -1.69 37.58
CA ASN A 85 -1.48 -1.33 38.70
C ASN A 85 -0.36 -0.37 38.26
N ASN A 86 -0.78 0.69 37.55
CA ASN A 86 0.05 1.72 36.93
C ASN A 86 1.18 1.20 35.99
N LYS A 87 1.11 -0.06 35.53
CA LYS A 87 2.04 -0.65 34.56
C LYS A 87 1.37 -0.79 33.18
N PRO A 88 1.96 -0.22 32.09
CA PRO A 88 1.39 -0.29 30.75
C PRO A 88 1.58 -1.69 30.15
N GLN A 89 0.51 -2.33 29.73
CA GLN A 89 0.51 -3.75 29.37
C GLN A 89 1.21 -4.02 28.03
N LYS A 90 2.34 -4.76 28.09
CA LYS A 90 3.39 -4.81 27.05
C LYS A 90 2.88 -5.20 25.66
N ALA A 91 2.02 -6.22 25.55
CA ALA A 91 1.50 -6.68 24.26
C ALA A 91 0.48 -5.71 23.61
N ILE A 92 -0.02 -4.71 24.34
CA ILE A 92 -0.93 -3.69 23.81
C ILE A 92 -0.15 -2.48 23.25
N GLN A 93 1.10 -2.26 23.69
CA GLN A 93 1.90 -1.07 23.32
C GLN A 93 2.20 -0.95 21.81
N ASN A 94 2.13 -2.06 21.06
CA ASN A 94 2.35 -2.11 19.62
C ASN A 94 1.04 -2.20 18.80
N VAL A 95 -0.13 -2.01 19.44
CA VAL A 95 -1.45 -2.13 18.80
C VAL A 95 -1.95 -0.75 18.37
N SER A 96 -1.80 -0.45 17.08
CA SER A 96 -2.47 0.67 16.45
C SER A 96 -3.93 0.28 16.14
N LEU A 97 -4.87 0.99 16.76
CA LEU A 97 -6.30 0.95 16.46
C LEU A 97 -6.72 2.20 15.69
N PHE A 98 -7.06 2.01 14.42
CA PHE A 98 -7.80 3.03 13.68
C PHE A 98 -9.23 3.12 14.23
N THR A 99 -9.48 4.16 15.04
CA THR A 99 -10.81 4.43 15.60
C THR A 99 -11.67 5.05 14.52
N ILE A 100 -12.51 4.21 13.89
CA ILE A 100 -13.60 4.66 13.02
C ILE A 100 -14.65 5.34 13.91
N PRO A 101 -14.91 6.65 13.76
CA PRO A 101 -15.95 7.34 14.53
C PRO A 101 -17.35 6.99 14.01
N ARG A 102 -18.38 7.33 14.79
CA ARG A 102 -19.79 6.99 14.52
C ARG A 102 -20.07 5.50 14.29
N GLN A 103 -19.28 4.64 14.92
CA GLN A 103 -19.52 3.21 14.95
C GLN A 103 -19.53 2.75 16.40
N TRP A 104 -20.53 1.94 16.78
CA TRP A 104 -20.51 1.22 18.04
C TRP A 104 -19.37 0.21 18.04
N ARG A 105 -18.38 0.40 18.92
CA ARG A 105 -17.26 -0.51 19.15
C ARG A 105 -17.39 -1.12 20.53
N HIS A 106 -17.26 -2.45 20.64
CA HIS A 106 -17.32 -3.17 21.92
C HIS A 106 -15.90 -3.50 22.38
N TYR A 107 -15.39 -2.75 23.34
CA TYR A 107 -14.11 -3.01 24.00
C TYR A 107 -14.34 -3.94 25.19
N CYS A 108 -13.51 -4.96 25.37
CA CYS A 108 -13.47 -5.66 26.65
C CYS A 108 -12.08 -6.15 27.02
N HIS A 109 -11.68 -5.93 28.27
CA HIS A 109 -10.43 -6.41 28.84
C HIS A 109 -10.69 -7.47 29.90
N VAL A 110 -10.06 -8.63 29.76
CA VAL A 110 -10.23 -9.80 30.63
C VAL A 110 -8.89 -10.15 31.25
N VAL A 111 -8.82 -10.21 32.59
CA VAL A 111 -7.68 -10.69 33.36
C VAL A 111 -8.06 -12.00 34.04
N ALA A 112 -7.33 -13.08 33.72
CA ALA A 112 -7.57 -14.43 34.22
C ALA A 112 -6.23 -15.15 34.49
N GLY A 113 -6.08 -15.71 35.70
CA GLY A 113 -4.89 -16.37 36.18
C GLY A 113 -3.62 -15.52 36.08
N GLU A 114 -2.75 -15.89 35.14
CA GLU A 114 -1.46 -15.22 34.88
C GLU A 114 -1.49 -14.31 33.64
N THR A 115 -2.66 -14.16 33.02
CA THR A 115 -2.80 -13.59 31.68
C THR A 115 -3.86 -12.50 31.60
N TYR A 116 -3.66 -11.57 30.68
CA TYR A 116 -4.70 -10.65 30.23
C TYR A 116 -4.99 -10.87 28.75
N THR A 117 -6.23 -10.67 28.34
CA THR A 117 -6.66 -10.69 26.94
C THR A 117 -7.59 -9.51 26.68
N LEU A 118 -7.29 -8.76 25.64
CA LEU A 118 -8.07 -7.62 25.17
C LEU A 118 -8.83 -8.03 23.90
N TYR A 119 -10.12 -7.75 23.90
CA TYR A 119 -11.05 -8.02 22.81
C TYR A 119 -11.58 -6.70 22.23
N LEU A 120 -11.79 -6.70 20.91
CA LEU A 120 -12.46 -5.64 20.17
C LEU A 120 -13.53 -6.27 19.27
N ASP A 121 -14.78 -5.86 19.44
CA ASP A 121 -15.96 -6.38 18.73
C ASP A 121 -16.15 -7.91 18.84
N GLY A 122 -15.61 -8.48 19.92
CA GLY A 122 -15.67 -9.91 20.26
C GLY A 122 -14.44 -10.71 19.82
N GLU A 123 -13.59 -10.16 18.96
CA GLU A 123 -12.38 -10.82 18.45
C GLU A 123 -11.15 -10.45 19.30
N VAL A 124 -10.18 -11.36 19.43
CA VAL A 124 -8.95 -11.13 20.22
C VAL A 124 -8.04 -10.13 19.51
N LEU A 125 -7.79 -8.99 20.15
CA LEU A 125 -6.93 -7.93 19.64
C LEU A 125 -5.48 -8.07 20.15
N ALA A 126 -5.31 -8.41 21.43
CA ALA A 126 -4.01 -8.68 22.05
C ALA A 126 -4.14 -9.56 23.29
N SER A 127 -3.08 -10.29 23.63
CA SER A 127 -3.00 -11.10 24.85
C SER A 127 -1.56 -11.07 25.39
N GLY A 128 -1.39 -11.22 26.71
CA GLY A 128 -0.09 -11.18 27.37
C GLY A 128 -0.16 -11.65 28.83
N SER A 129 0.98 -11.60 29.52
CA SER A 129 1.10 -12.02 30.93
C SER A 129 1.05 -10.84 31.89
N VAL A 130 0.46 -11.07 33.07
CA VAL A 130 0.43 -10.12 34.19
C VAL A 130 1.57 -10.44 35.17
N ASP A 131 2.41 -9.44 35.44
CA ASP A 131 3.52 -9.51 36.40
C ASP A 131 2.98 -9.93 37.79
N ALA A 132 3.64 -10.88 38.46
CA ALA A 132 3.02 -11.65 39.55
C ALA A 132 2.68 -10.82 40.82
N ASP A 133 3.50 -9.82 41.12
CA ASP A 133 3.32 -8.93 42.28
C ASP A 133 2.15 -7.94 42.08
N ASP A 134 1.69 -7.76 40.83
CA ASP A 134 0.70 -6.78 40.42
C ASP A 134 -0.70 -7.37 40.17
N ARG A 135 -0.97 -8.59 40.64
CA ARG A 135 -2.23 -9.30 40.31
C ARG A 135 -3.44 -8.88 41.13
N ILE A 136 -3.26 -8.17 42.24
CA ILE A 136 -4.36 -7.76 43.13
C ILE A 136 -4.81 -6.35 42.77
N LEU A 137 -6.10 -6.18 42.49
CA LEU A 137 -6.75 -4.88 42.34
C LEU A 137 -7.62 -4.60 43.59
N PRO A 138 -7.26 -3.62 44.45
CA PRO A 138 -8.13 -3.18 45.53
C PRO A 138 -9.39 -2.50 44.98
N LEU A 139 -10.55 -2.73 45.61
CA LEU A 139 -11.84 -2.14 45.19
C LEU A 139 -12.29 -0.94 46.04
N ASN A 140 -11.37 -0.28 46.74
CA ASN A 140 -11.65 0.86 47.63
C ASN A 140 -11.68 2.24 46.93
N GLY A 141 -11.55 2.26 45.59
CA GLY A 141 -11.44 3.47 44.78
C GLY A 141 -12.70 3.92 44.05
N THR A 142 -12.52 4.83 43.09
CA THR A 142 -13.60 5.41 42.25
C THR A 142 -13.34 5.16 40.77
N PHE A 143 -14.35 4.61 40.08
CA PHE A 143 -14.35 4.31 38.65
C PHE A 143 -15.05 5.43 37.88
N ILE A 144 -14.42 5.91 36.83
CA ILE A 144 -14.88 7.04 36.02
C ILE A 144 -14.78 6.69 34.54
N VAL A 145 -15.82 7.03 33.78
CA VAL A 145 -15.93 6.75 32.34
C VAL A 145 -15.96 8.07 31.60
N GLY A 146 -15.12 8.20 30.57
CA GLY A 146 -15.00 9.38 29.72
C GLY A 146 -13.86 10.36 30.05
N GLN A 147 -13.21 10.24 31.21
CA GLN A 147 -12.11 11.12 31.68
C GLN A 147 -11.03 10.32 32.42
N GLU A 148 -9.82 10.88 32.52
CA GLU A 148 -8.71 10.33 33.31
C GLU A 148 -8.58 11.03 34.68
N GLN A 149 -8.13 10.29 35.69
CA GLN A 149 -8.03 10.72 37.08
C GLN A 149 -6.56 10.96 37.49
N ASP A 150 -6.07 12.18 37.27
CA ASP A 150 -4.78 12.71 37.77
C ASP A 150 -4.66 12.60 39.32
N ALA A 151 -5.80 12.52 40.01
CA ALA A 151 -5.95 12.03 41.39
C ALA A 151 -7.37 11.47 41.62
N LEU A 152 -7.62 10.83 42.78
CA LEU A 152 -8.95 10.31 43.15
C LEU A 152 -10.05 11.37 43.00
N SER A 153 -10.97 11.14 42.04
CA SER A 153 -12.05 12.05 41.62
C SER A 153 -11.61 13.49 41.28
N ARG A 154 -10.35 13.72 40.87
CA ARG A 154 -9.78 15.07 40.66
C ARG A 154 -8.76 15.11 39.51
N GLY A 155 -8.54 16.31 38.97
CA GLY A 155 -7.55 16.54 37.91
C GLY A 155 -8.03 16.24 36.49
N MET A 156 -9.36 16.17 36.27
CA MET A 156 -9.93 16.02 34.93
C MET A 156 -9.40 17.10 33.98
N ASN A 157 -9.27 16.76 32.70
CA ASN A 157 -8.67 17.63 31.70
C ASN A 157 -9.45 17.52 30.39
N LYS A 158 -9.96 18.64 29.89
CA LYS A 158 -10.74 18.72 28.65
C LYS A 158 -10.06 18.16 27.40
N ASN A 159 -8.73 18.02 27.39
CA ASN A 159 -7.98 17.41 26.28
C ASN A 159 -7.85 15.88 26.40
N GLN A 160 -8.40 15.30 27.48
CA GLN A 160 -8.42 13.88 27.82
C GLN A 160 -9.86 13.30 27.85
N ILE A 161 -10.85 14.02 27.31
CA ILE A 161 -12.24 13.56 27.23
C ILE A 161 -12.46 12.59 26.05
N LEU A 162 -13.31 11.58 26.26
CA LEU A 162 -13.99 10.82 25.20
C LEU A 162 -15.30 11.54 24.82
N LYS A 163 -15.38 12.10 23.60
CA LYS A 163 -16.62 12.69 23.06
C LYS A 163 -17.46 11.66 22.31
N GLY A 164 -18.70 11.46 22.74
CA GLY A 164 -19.66 10.56 22.08
C GLY A 164 -20.68 9.94 23.03
N TYR A 165 -20.98 8.66 22.82
CA TYR A 165 -21.88 7.88 23.68
C TYR A 165 -21.21 6.61 24.22
N VAL A 166 -21.65 6.16 25.39
CA VAL A 166 -21.24 4.90 26.04
C VAL A 166 -22.44 4.13 26.59
N THR A 167 -22.34 2.80 26.64
CA THR A 167 -23.40 1.90 27.15
C THR A 167 -22.82 0.52 27.48
N GLN A 168 -23.59 -0.33 28.17
CA GLN A 168 -23.18 -1.68 28.63
C GLN A 168 -21.80 -1.66 29.30
N ILE A 169 -21.66 -0.81 30.32
CA ILE A 169 -20.41 -0.62 31.06
C ILE A 169 -20.48 -1.57 32.26
N ASP A 170 -19.72 -2.65 32.18
CA ASP A 170 -19.86 -3.80 33.07
C ASP A 170 -18.50 -4.27 33.59
N PHE A 171 -18.44 -4.54 34.91
CA PHE A 171 -17.26 -5.00 35.63
C PHE A 171 -17.59 -6.32 36.35
N TRP A 172 -16.82 -7.38 36.05
CA TRP A 172 -16.94 -8.70 36.68
C TRP A 172 -15.75 -9.00 37.60
N SER A 173 -15.99 -9.79 38.67
CA SER A 173 -14.94 -10.25 39.60
C SER A 173 -14.14 -11.47 39.11
N TYR A 174 -14.30 -11.84 37.84
CA TYR A 174 -13.73 -13.04 37.22
C TYR A 174 -13.43 -12.81 35.73
N GLY A 175 -12.63 -13.70 35.15
CA GLY A 175 -12.35 -13.69 33.71
C GLY A 175 -13.50 -14.26 32.87
N LEU A 176 -14.09 -13.45 31.98
CA LEU A 176 -15.08 -13.90 30.99
C LEU A 176 -14.44 -14.83 29.94
N LEU A 177 -15.20 -15.84 29.49
CA LEU A 177 -14.76 -16.72 28.41
C LEU A 177 -14.93 -16.00 27.06
N ALA A 178 -14.04 -16.28 26.09
CA ALA A 178 -14.08 -15.65 24.76
C ALA A 178 -15.46 -15.72 24.08
N LYS A 179 -16.16 -16.86 24.22
CA LYS A 179 -17.53 -17.07 23.68
C LYS A 179 -18.56 -16.08 24.26
N ASP A 180 -18.39 -15.67 25.52
CA ASP A 180 -19.33 -14.83 26.26
C ASP A 180 -19.05 -13.34 25.91
N VAL A 181 -17.78 -12.98 25.75
CA VAL A 181 -17.36 -11.70 25.16
C VAL A 181 -17.83 -11.57 23.70
N GLU A 182 -17.77 -12.65 22.90
CA GLU A 182 -18.33 -12.68 21.54
C GLU A 182 -19.86 -12.50 21.56
N ALA A 183 -20.56 -13.12 22.51
CA ALA A 183 -22.01 -13.00 22.65
C ALA A 183 -22.44 -11.59 23.07
N LEU A 184 -21.72 -10.95 24.01
CA LEU A 184 -21.93 -9.54 24.38
C LEU A 184 -21.69 -8.61 23.18
N ALA A 185 -20.55 -8.76 22.51
CA ALA A 185 -20.17 -7.92 21.37
C ALA A 185 -21.15 -8.02 20.18
N LYS A 186 -21.72 -9.21 19.94
CA LYS A 186 -22.66 -9.47 18.83
C LYS A 186 -24.14 -9.40 19.24
N CYS A 187 -24.43 -8.75 20.38
CA CYS A 187 -25.79 -8.52 20.92
C CYS A 187 -26.63 -9.80 21.10
N ARG A 188 -25.98 -10.93 21.36
CA ARG A 188 -26.62 -12.25 21.60
C ARG A 188 -26.90 -12.50 23.09
N SER A 189 -26.44 -11.61 23.98
CA SER A 189 -26.63 -11.71 25.42
C SER A 189 -26.52 -10.34 26.09
N LYS A 190 -27.29 -10.14 27.18
CA LYS A 190 -27.19 -9.00 28.10
C LYS A 190 -26.73 -9.50 29.48
N MET A 191 -25.49 -9.97 29.56
CA MET A 191 -24.84 -10.26 30.84
C MET A 191 -24.53 -8.94 31.56
N VAL A 192 -24.69 -8.91 32.88
CA VAL A 192 -24.36 -7.76 33.74
C VAL A 192 -23.19 -8.07 34.66
N GLY A 193 -22.35 -7.07 34.92
CA GLY A 193 -21.20 -7.15 35.83
C GLY A 193 -21.60 -7.35 37.29
N ASP A 194 -20.91 -8.23 38.02
CA ASP A 194 -21.18 -8.47 39.45
C ASP A 194 -20.48 -7.46 40.39
N VAL A 195 -19.45 -6.76 39.93
CA VAL A 195 -18.78 -5.67 40.66
C VAL A 195 -19.40 -4.30 40.35
N TYR A 196 -19.84 -4.11 39.10
CA TYR A 196 -20.57 -2.93 38.63
C TYR A 196 -21.28 -3.23 37.31
N SER A 197 -22.47 -2.67 37.10
CA SER A 197 -23.17 -2.67 35.82
C SER A 197 -23.97 -1.38 35.65
N SER A 198 -23.75 -0.65 34.55
CA SER A 198 -24.54 0.55 34.22
C SER A 198 -26.02 0.26 33.94
N GLU A 199 -26.41 -1.02 33.85
CA GLU A 199 -27.78 -1.48 33.65
C GLU A 199 -28.50 -1.84 34.97
N ARG A 200 -27.79 -1.78 36.11
CA ARG A 200 -28.30 -2.13 37.45
C ARG A 200 -28.01 -1.08 38.50
N ASP A 201 -26.79 -0.54 38.51
CA ASP A 201 -26.25 0.21 39.64
C ASP A 201 -26.40 1.72 39.47
N GLU A 202 -26.74 2.40 40.57
CA GLU A 202 -26.82 3.85 40.60
C GLU A 202 -25.46 4.49 40.26
N THR A 203 -25.46 5.34 39.24
CA THR A 203 -24.26 5.94 38.65
C THR A 203 -24.41 7.45 38.67
N GLU A 204 -23.42 8.16 39.21
CA GLU A 204 -23.47 9.62 39.29
C GLU A 204 -23.15 10.24 37.92
N LEU A 205 -24.05 11.11 37.44
CA LEU A 205 -23.97 11.75 36.13
C LEU A 205 -23.46 13.19 36.27
N PHE A 206 -22.26 13.50 35.76
CA PHE A 206 -21.72 14.85 35.74
C PHE A 206 -21.90 15.44 34.34
N HIS A 207 -22.93 16.28 34.18
CA HIS A 207 -23.34 16.87 32.88
C HIS A 207 -23.54 15.86 31.74
N VAL A 208 -24.00 14.66 32.08
CA VAL A 208 -24.33 13.57 31.17
C VAL A 208 -25.83 13.31 31.21
N GLU A 209 -26.44 13.10 30.04
CA GLU A 209 -27.82 12.63 29.91
C GLU A 209 -27.85 11.12 29.61
N SER A 210 -28.99 10.47 29.87
CA SER A 210 -29.17 9.04 29.63
C SER A 210 -30.48 8.76 28.86
N LYS A 211 -30.41 7.91 27.83
CA LYS A 211 -31.58 7.40 27.10
C LYS A 211 -31.56 5.87 27.04
N SER A 212 -32.74 5.24 26.94
CA SER A 212 -32.84 3.81 26.62
C SER A 212 -32.85 3.63 25.10
N LEU A 213 -32.14 2.63 24.57
CA LEU A 213 -32.23 2.17 23.17
C LEU A 213 -32.40 0.64 23.13
N PRO A 214 -33.08 0.07 22.12
CA PRO A 214 -33.07 -1.37 21.87
C PRO A 214 -31.63 -1.90 21.63
N LEU A 215 -31.29 -3.04 22.23
CA LEU A 215 -29.98 -3.70 22.07
C LEU A 215 -29.71 -4.09 20.61
N SER A 216 -30.76 -4.29 19.81
CA SER A 216 -30.71 -4.49 18.36
C SER A 216 -30.07 -3.30 17.62
N GLU A 217 -30.35 -2.06 18.03
CA GLU A 217 -29.74 -0.86 17.44
C GLU A 217 -28.23 -0.79 17.71
N LEU A 218 -27.78 -1.22 18.89
CA LEU A 218 -26.36 -1.20 19.29
C LEU A 218 -25.46 -2.15 18.48
N CYS A 219 -26.06 -3.09 17.72
CA CYS A 219 -25.38 -3.95 16.77
C CYS A 219 -25.85 -3.77 15.31
N ARG A 220 -26.81 -2.88 15.04
CA ARG A 220 -27.18 -2.51 13.67
C ARG A 220 -26.01 -1.74 13.06
N LYS A 221 -25.56 -2.15 11.87
CA LYS A 221 -24.66 -1.33 11.06
C LYS A 221 -25.50 -0.23 10.43
N GLU A 222 -25.26 1.02 10.82
CA GLU A 222 -25.86 2.16 10.12
C GLU A 222 -25.23 2.27 8.73
N GLU A 223 -26.06 2.25 7.68
CA GLU A 223 -25.59 2.47 6.32
C GLU A 223 -25.43 3.97 6.07
N PHE A 224 -24.26 4.37 5.61
CA PHE A 224 -23.93 5.77 5.36
C PHE A 224 -24.66 6.24 4.11
N THR A 225 -25.41 7.34 4.21
CA THR A 225 -26.12 7.95 3.09
C THR A 225 -26.03 9.47 3.12
N VAL A 226 -25.91 10.09 1.95
CA VAL A 226 -25.86 11.55 1.78
C VAL A 226 -26.52 11.95 0.47
N VAL A 227 -27.39 12.97 0.52
CA VAL A 227 -28.00 13.59 -0.66
C VAL A 227 -27.21 14.82 -1.10
N PHE A 228 -26.80 14.85 -2.37
CA PHE A 228 -26.35 16.06 -3.06
C PHE A 228 -27.53 16.66 -3.84
N PRO A 229 -28.12 17.80 -3.39
CA PRO A 229 -29.46 18.22 -3.82
C PRO A 229 -29.54 18.89 -5.20
N GLU A 230 -28.42 19.13 -5.88
CA GLU A 230 -28.44 19.69 -7.24
C GLU A 230 -28.80 18.65 -8.30
N LEU A 231 -29.53 19.08 -9.34
CA LEU A 231 -30.03 18.20 -10.38
C LEU A 231 -28.93 17.73 -11.34
N ARG A 232 -28.61 16.43 -11.31
CA ARG A 232 -27.60 15.76 -12.14
C ARG A 232 -28.23 14.69 -13.03
N THR A 233 -27.63 14.41 -14.18
CA THR A 233 -27.87 13.17 -14.95
C THR A 233 -27.32 11.97 -14.16
N PHE A 234 -27.69 10.74 -14.51
CA PHE A 234 -27.22 9.56 -13.78
C PHE A 234 -25.69 9.45 -13.76
N GLU A 235 -25.03 9.61 -14.90
CA GLU A 235 -23.56 9.64 -15.06
C GLU A 235 -22.88 10.68 -14.14
N LYS A 236 -23.50 11.85 -13.95
CA LYS A 236 -22.97 12.91 -13.08
C LYS A 236 -23.37 12.72 -11.61
N ALA A 237 -24.41 11.95 -11.33
CA ALA A 237 -24.76 11.49 -9.99
C ALA A 237 -23.78 10.42 -9.51
N GLU A 238 -23.40 9.48 -10.37
CA GLU A 238 -22.38 8.46 -10.13
C GLU A 238 -21.02 9.11 -9.81
N GLU A 239 -20.58 10.09 -10.62
CA GLU A 239 -19.32 10.83 -10.38
C GLU A 239 -19.21 11.43 -8.97
N ILE A 240 -20.24 12.15 -8.49
CA ILE A 240 -20.18 12.79 -7.17
C ILE A 240 -20.18 11.77 -6.01
N CYS A 241 -20.78 10.59 -6.20
CA CYS A 241 -20.67 9.50 -5.23
C CYS A 241 -19.27 8.88 -5.23
N HIS A 242 -18.68 8.64 -6.41
CA HIS A 242 -17.35 8.05 -6.56
C HIS A 242 -16.24 8.94 -5.95
N LEU A 243 -16.35 10.27 -6.02
CA LEU A 243 -15.42 11.21 -5.36
C LEU A 243 -15.33 11.03 -3.84
N ILE A 244 -16.41 10.56 -3.20
CA ILE A 244 -16.44 10.25 -1.76
C ILE A 244 -16.38 8.73 -1.49
N LYS A 245 -16.01 7.91 -2.48
CA LYS A 245 -15.99 6.42 -2.43
C LYS A 245 -17.30 5.83 -1.91
N THR A 246 -18.40 6.22 -2.54
CA THR A 246 -19.75 5.67 -2.38
C THR A 246 -20.38 5.47 -3.76
N GLU A 247 -21.52 4.79 -3.84
CA GLU A 247 -22.27 4.60 -5.09
C GLU A 247 -23.64 5.29 -4.97
N ILE A 248 -24.42 5.36 -6.06
CA ILE A 248 -25.82 5.78 -5.96
C ILE A 248 -26.56 4.71 -5.13
N TYR A 249 -27.16 5.11 -4.01
CA TYR A 249 -27.67 4.20 -3.00
C TYR A 249 -28.88 3.41 -3.49
N THR A 250 -28.93 2.12 -3.17
CA THR A 250 -29.98 1.21 -3.61
C THR A 250 -31.04 1.03 -2.51
N LEU A 251 -32.31 1.25 -2.85
CA LEU A 251 -33.44 1.02 -1.94
C LEU A 251 -34.06 -0.36 -2.20
N ASP A 252 -33.41 -1.45 -1.79
CA ASP A 252 -33.89 -2.82 -2.05
C ASP A 252 -34.85 -3.37 -0.97
N THR A 253 -35.01 -2.69 0.17
CA THR A 253 -35.93 -3.08 1.25
C THR A 253 -37.01 -2.03 1.54
N THR A 254 -38.16 -2.48 2.02
CA THR A 254 -39.26 -1.59 2.47
C THR A 254 -38.85 -0.70 3.64
N GLU A 255 -37.92 -1.16 4.50
CA GLU A 255 -37.32 -0.35 5.58
C GLU A 255 -36.50 0.80 4.99
N SER A 256 -35.50 0.50 4.14
CA SER A 256 -34.69 1.54 3.47
C SER A 256 -35.52 2.55 2.66
N ASN A 257 -36.58 2.09 1.99
CA ASN A 257 -37.47 2.97 1.23
C ASN A 257 -38.28 3.89 2.15
N ASN A 258 -38.75 3.42 3.30
CA ASN A 258 -39.46 4.25 4.28
C ASN A 258 -38.52 5.23 4.98
N ASP A 259 -37.32 4.78 5.38
CA ASP A 259 -36.30 5.64 6.00
C ASP A 259 -35.89 6.78 5.05
N SER A 260 -35.80 6.50 3.75
CA SER A 260 -35.50 7.51 2.72
C SER A 260 -36.58 8.60 2.56
N LEU A 261 -37.81 8.36 3.04
CA LEU A 261 -38.89 9.36 3.09
C LEU A 261 -38.85 10.22 4.35
N HIS A 262 -38.32 9.69 5.45
CA HIS A 262 -38.12 10.42 6.71
C HIS A 262 -36.77 11.14 6.78
N PHE A 263 -35.90 10.90 5.79
CA PHE A 263 -34.63 11.60 5.64
C PHE A 263 -34.82 13.11 5.41
N ALA A 264 -34.37 13.94 6.36
CA ALA A 264 -34.41 15.41 6.25
C ALA A 264 -33.88 15.99 4.90
N PRO A 265 -32.89 15.39 4.21
CA PRO A 265 -32.45 15.86 2.90
C PRO A 265 -33.47 15.72 1.75
N ALA A 266 -34.53 14.92 1.93
CA ALA A 266 -35.66 14.86 1.00
C ALA A 266 -36.44 16.19 0.92
N GLU A 267 -36.23 17.12 1.86
CA GLU A 267 -36.73 18.49 1.77
C GLU A 267 -35.85 19.39 0.90
N LEU A 268 -34.55 19.13 0.86
CA LEU A 268 -33.57 19.91 0.08
C LEU A 268 -33.62 19.60 -1.42
N CYS A 269 -34.18 18.45 -1.80
CA CYS A 269 -34.21 18.03 -3.19
C CYS A 269 -35.23 18.81 -4.04
N HIS A 270 -34.72 19.60 -4.99
CA HIS A 270 -35.57 20.33 -5.93
C HIS A 270 -36.40 19.36 -6.80
N LYS A 271 -37.71 19.63 -6.94
CA LYS A 271 -38.72 18.74 -7.56
C LYS A 271 -38.94 17.37 -6.87
N LYS A 272 -38.39 17.12 -5.68
CA LYS A 272 -38.69 15.91 -4.88
C LYS A 272 -38.44 14.59 -5.64
N LYS A 273 -37.39 14.53 -6.48
CA LYS A 273 -36.97 13.30 -7.19
C LYS A 273 -35.49 13.00 -6.98
N MET A 274 -35.18 11.76 -6.59
CA MET A 274 -33.80 11.29 -6.40
C MET A 274 -33.49 10.09 -7.28
N TRP A 275 -32.26 10.01 -7.78
CA TRP A 275 -31.72 8.77 -8.35
C TRP A 275 -31.57 7.70 -7.27
N ILE A 276 -31.89 6.46 -7.61
CA ILE A 276 -31.60 5.28 -6.80
C ILE A 276 -30.75 4.29 -7.61
N GLY A 277 -29.96 3.47 -6.92
CA GLY A 277 -28.94 2.57 -7.49
C GLY A 277 -29.48 1.35 -8.23
N LEU A 278 -30.46 1.53 -9.11
CA LEU A 278 -31.05 0.45 -9.91
C LEU A 278 -30.84 0.71 -11.40
N ILE A 279 -30.33 -0.30 -12.10
CA ILE A 279 -30.17 -0.31 -13.56
C ILE A 279 -30.92 -1.50 -14.16
N TYR A 280 -31.59 -1.27 -15.29
CA TYR A 280 -32.20 -2.33 -16.10
C TYR A 280 -31.17 -3.00 -17.02
N ASP A 281 -30.93 -4.28 -16.77
CA ASP A 281 -30.09 -5.15 -17.59
C ASP A 281 -30.91 -5.79 -18.71
N THR A 282 -30.57 -5.43 -19.95
CA THR A 282 -31.22 -5.91 -21.18
C THR A 282 -30.94 -7.37 -21.50
N ASP A 283 -29.86 -7.94 -20.98
CA ASP A 283 -29.41 -9.29 -21.33
C ASP A 283 -30.04 -10.36 -20.43
N SER A 284 -30.58 -9.96 -19.26
CA SER A 284 -31.32 -10.83 -18.35
C SER A 284 -32.75 -10.40 -18.02
N ASP A 285 -33.26 -9.33 -18.67
CA ASP A 285 -34.63 -8.81 -18.50
C ASP A 285 -34.97 -8.51 -17.02
N ALA A 286 -34.04 -7.81 -16.34
CA ALA A 286 -34.06 -7.69 -14.89
C ALA A 286 -33.52 -6.35 -14.38
N TRP A 287 -34.11 -5.86 -13.28
CA TRP A 287 -33.56 -4.75 -12.50
C TRP A 287 -32.48 -5.26 -11.57
N ARG A 288 -31.27 -4.69 -11.69
CA ARG A 288 -30.09 -5.01 -10.87
C ARG A 288 -29.69 -3.83 -9.99
N LYS A 289 -29.10 -4.13 -8.83
CA LYS A 289 -28.42 -3.12 -8.02
C LYS A 289 -27.14 -2.67 -8.72
N LEU A 290 -26.82 -1.39 -8.62
CA LEU A 290 -25.57 -0.80 -9.12
C LEU A 290 -24.32 -1.38 -8.41
N SER A 291 -24.45 -1.72 -7.13
CA SER A 291 -23.35 -2.04 -6.21
C SER A 291 -22.77 -3.46 -6.32
N ASP A 292 -23.63 -4.45 -6.58
CA ASP A 292 -23.26 -5.87 -6.59
C ASP A 292 -23.86 -6.65 -7.79
N GLY A 293 -24.68 -5.99 -8.62
CA GLY A 293 -25.36 -6.61 -9.74
C GLY A 293 -26.46 -7.61 -9.36
N GLU A 294 -26.84 -7.73 -8.07
CA GLU A 294 -27.92 -8.62 -7.66
C GLU A 294 -29.25 -8.21 -8.30
N VAL A 295 -30.04 -9.19 -8.75
CA VAL A 295 -31.40 -8.96 -9.26
C VAL A 295 -32.34 -8.73 -8.08
N ILE A 296 -33.07 -7.61 -8.08
CA ILE A 296 -34.02 -7.31 -7.01
C ILE A 296 -35.36 -8.05 -7.21
N ALA A 297 -35.72 -8.89 -6.24
CA ALA A 297 -36.94 -9.72 -6.30
C ALA A 297 -38.23 -8.98 -5.87
N ARG A 298 -38.11 -7.73 -5.42
CA ARG A 298 -39.23 -6.83 -5.07
C ARG A 298 -38.91 -5.43 -5.57
N THR A 299 -39.93 -4.74 -6.05
CA THR A 299 -39.83 -3.38 -6.59
C THR A 299 -40.93 -2.50 -6.01
N ASN A 300 -40.69 -1.19 -5.88
CA ASN A 300 -41.70 -0.22 -5.46
C ASN A 300 -42.11 0.74 -6.60
N PHE A 301 -42.15 0.24 -7.84
CA PHE A 301 -42.62 1.01 -9.00
C PHE A 301 -44.05 1.52 -8.79
N ALA A 302 -44.30 2.73 -9.29
CA ALA A 302 -45.63 3.31 -9.30
C ALA A 302 -46.59 2.49 -10.16
N ARG A 303 -47.88 2.80 -10.07
CA ARG A 303 -48.88 2.17 -10.93
C ARG A 303 -48.57 2.48 -12.40
N ASP A 304 -48.69 1.47 -13.25
CA ASP A 304 -48.43 1.55 -14.69
C ASP A 304 -46.95 1.91 -15.00
N GLN A 305 -46.04 1.44 -14.13
CA GLN A 305 -44.58 1.47 -14.27
C GLN A 305 -43.97 0.09 -13.92
N PRO A 306 -42.79 -0.28 -14.44
CA PRO A 306 -42.03 0.45 -15.45
C PRO A 306 -42.69 0.33 -16.83
N ASP A 307 -42.68 1.41 -17.63
CA ASP A 307 -43.27 1.42 -18.99
C ASP A 307 -42.24 1.50 -20.13
N ASN A 308 -40.96 1.74 -19.79
CA ASN A 308 -39.79 1.69 -20.67
C ASN A 308 -39.89 2.48 -22.01
N PRO A 309 -40.46 3.70 -22.05
CA PRO A 309 -40.54 4.48 -23.27
C PRO A 309 -39.15 5.02 -23.66
N ASN A 310 -38.54 4.40 -24.68
CA ASN A 310 -37.25 4.77 -25.28
C ASN A 310 -35.97 4.24 -24.58
N ARG A 311 -36.02 3.06 -23.92
CA ARG A 311 -34.90 2.43 -23.18
C ARG A 311 -34.55 3.19 -21.90
N GLU A 312 -35.50 3.22 -20.97
CA GLU A 312 -35.39 3.94 -19.71
C GLU A 312 -34.69 3.05 -18.67
N GLN A 313 -33.35 3.08 -18.67
CA GLN A 313 -32.53 2.10 -17.93
C GLN A 313 -32.24 2.46 -16.46
N CYS A 314 -32.58 3.67 -15.99
CA CYS A 314 -32.27 4.15 -14.64
C CYS A 314 -33.55 4.50 -13.88
N VAL A 315 -33.53 4.50 -12.54
CA VAL A 315 -34.74 4.69 -11.72
C VAL A 315 -34.70 5.99 -10.91
N LEU A 316 -35.83 6.72 -10.89
CA LEU A 316 -36.09 7.82 -9.95
C LEU A 316 -37.15 7.42 -8.92
N MET A 317 -36.90 7.76 -7.67
CA MET A 317 -37.93 7.76 -6.61
C MET A 317 -38.53 9.17 -6.46
N ASP A 318 -39.86 9.26 -6.34
CA ASP A 318 -40.55 10.45 -5.84
C ASP A 318 -40.53 10.49 -4.31
N THR A 319 -39.93 11.52 -3.72
CA THR A 319 -39.69 11.59 -2.27
C THR A 319 -40.90 12.06 -1.45
N ASN A 320 -42.09 12.16 -2.06
CA ASN A 320 -43.35 12.42 -1.33
C ASN A 320 -44.17 11.13 -1.17
N THR A 321 -43.94 10.14 -2.04
CA THR A 321 -44.72 8.89 -2.14
C THR A 321 -43.89 7.63 -1.95
N GLY A 322 -42.56 7.71 -2.15
CA GLY A 322 -41.64 6.58 -2.11
C GLY A 322 -41.74 5.66 -3.32
N LEU A 323 -42.59 5.99 -4.30
CA LEU A 323 -42.81 5.20 -5.51
C LEU A 323 -41.73 5.49 -6.55
N TRP A 324 -41.42 4.48 -7.36
CA TRP A 324 -40.38 4.52 -8.36
C TRP A 324 -40.93 4.64 -9.79
N SER A 325 -40.15 5.25 -10.67
CA SER A 325 -40.37 5.33 -12.12
C SER A 325 -39.06 5.12 -12.83
N ASP A 326 -39.07 4.36 -13.92
CA ASP A 326 -37.96 4.30 -14.86
C ASP A 326 -37.83 5.61 -15.64
N TYR A 327 -36.58 5.96 -15.99
CA TYR A 327 -36.22 7.17 -16.73
C TYR A 327 -34.93 7.02 -17.53
N THR A 328 -34.85 7.73 -18.64
CA THR A 328 -33.65 7.88 -19.48
C THR A 328 -32.53 8.55 -18.69
N CYS A 329 -31.44 7.82 -18.48
CA CYS A 329 -30.31 8.16 -17.60
C CYS A 329 -29.60 9.50 -17.95
N SER A 330 -29.51 9.81 -19.24
CA SER A 330 -28.66 10.89 -19.79
C SER A 330 -29.38 12.22 -20.00
N THR A 331 -30.72 12.23 -20.09
CA THR A 331 -31.52 13.43 -20.36
C THR A 331 -32.24 13.94 -19.12
N ASN A 332 -32.76 13.04 -18.28
CA ASN A 332 -33.41 13.40 -17.02
C ASN A 332 -32.38 13.89 -16.00
N LYS A 333 -32.84 14.73 -15.05
CA LYS A 333 -32.02 15.20 -13.95
C LYS A 333 -32.76 15.19 -12.62
N ALA A 334 -32.11 14.66 -11.61
CA ALA A 334 -32.62 14.47 -10.26
C ALA A 334 -31.52 14.72 -9.23
N CYS A 335 -31.89 14.79 -7.95
CA CYS A 335 -30.91 14.86 -6.87
C CYS A 335 -30.18 13.52 -6.73
N THR A 336 -28.96 13.53 -6.23
CA THR A 336 -28.16 12.32 -6.06
C THR A 336 -28.25 11.85 -4.61
N LEU A 337 -28.75 10.65 -4.37
CA LEU A 337 -28.60 9.94 -3.10
C LEU A 337 -27.40 9.00 -3.20
N CYS A 338 -26.29 9.35 -2.57
CA CYS A 338 -25.12 8.49 -2.46
C CYS A 338 -25.17 7.66 -1.17
N GLY A 339 -24.58 6.46 -1.16
CA GLY A 339 -24.45 5.68 0.07
C GLY A 339 -23.53 4.46 -0.01
N SER A 340 -23.32 3.83 1.16
CA SER A 340 -22.47 2.65 1.35
C SER A 340 -22.75 1.96 2.69
N ARG A 341 -22.43 0.66 2.80
CA ARG A 341 -22.50 -0.13 4.05
C ARG A 341 -21.53 0.31 5.15
N SER A 342 -20.71 1.32 4.89
CA SER A 342 -19.79 1.95 5.86
C SER A 342 -19.50 3.40 5.44
N PRO A 343 -19.33 4.34 6.40
CA PRO A 343 -18.97 5.71 6.07
C PRO A 343 -17.59 5.79 5.44
N SER A 344 -17.52 6.42 4.26
CA SER A 344 -16.27 6.64 3.54
C SER A 344 -15.59 7.93 4.01
N LEU A 345 -14.36 7.77 4.50
CA LEU A 345 -13.60 8.82 5.16
C LEU A 345 -12.82 9.66 4.13
N LEU A 346 -12.99 10.98 4.23
CA LEU A 346 -12.26 11.99 3.47
C LEU A 346 -11.02 12.43 4.26
N TYR A 347 -9.97 12.85 3.56
CA TYR A 347 -8.76 13.39 4.16
C TYR A 347 -8.43 14.78 3.60
N LEU A 348 -8.30 15.78 4.49
CA LEU A 348 -7.91 17.16 4.17
C LEU A 348 -6.38 17.32 4.20
N ARG A 349 -5.74 17.37 3.02
CA ARG A 349 -4.30 17.50 2.85
C ARG A 349 -3.90 18.95 2.53
N GLY A 350 -2.64 19.32 2.76
CA GLY A 350 -2.12 20.69 2.67
C GLY A 350 -2.39 21.56 3.90
N ALA A 351 -3.37 21.22 4.75
CA ALA A 351 -3.77 21.99 5.92
C ALA A 351 -2.83 21.90 7.14
N CYS A 352 -1.61 21.36 6.97
CA CYS A 352 -0.54 21.28 7.97
C CYS A 352 -0.99 20.75 9.35
N ARG A 353 -1.42 19.48 9.38
CA ARG A 353 -1.81 18.76 10.60
C ARG A 353 -0.70 17.86 11.12
N HIS A 354 -0.66 17.65 12.43
CA HIS A 354 0.38 16.88 13.09
C HIS A 354 0.17 15.37 12.95
N THR A 355 -1.08 14.91 12.86
CA THR A 355 -1.44 13.51 12.66
C THR A 355 -2.37 13.30 11.47
N LYS A 356 -2.32 12.11 10.85
CA LYS A 356 -3.28 11.68 9.82
C LYS A 356 -4.73 11.60 10.34
N THR A 357 -4.94 11.50 11.65
CA THR A 357 -6.27 11.50 12.26
C THR A 357 -6.88 12.91 12.36
N GLU A 358 -6.07 13.96 12.51
CA GLU A 358 -6.52 15.37 12.43
C GLU A 358 -6.97 15.79 11.03
N THR A 359 -6.58 15.06 9.97
CA THR A 359 -7.02 15.33 8.60
C THR A 359 -8.30 14.59 8.22
N MET A 360 -8.88 13.75 9.09
CA MET A 360 -10.08 12.96 8.78
C MET A 360 -11.37 13.78 8.82
N PHE A 361 -12.18 13.66 7.76
CA PHE A 361 -13.51 14.25 7.60
C PHE A 361 -14.55 13.22 7.14
N GLU A 362 -15.81 13.46 7.48
CA GLU A 362 -17.00 12.77 6.98
C GLU A 362 -17.96 13.76 6.31
N VAL A 363 -18.87 13.28 5.46
CA VAL A 363 -19.96 14.13 4.92
C VAL A 363 -21.22 13.89 5.74
N ASN A 364 -21.55 14.76 6.69
CA ASN A 364 -22.69 14.59 7.58
C ASN A 364 -23.36 15.92 7.91
N GLY A 365 -24.69 15.95 7.82
CA GLY A 365 -25.50 17.12 8.17
C GLY A 365 -25.47 18.17 7.07
N TYR A 366 -26.27 19.22 7.24
CA TYR A 366 -26.56 20.18 6.19
C TYR A 366 -26.59 21.61 6.73
N LEU A 367 -26.03 22.55 5.96
CA LEU A 367 -26.09 23.97 6.23
C LEU A 367 -26.30 24.72 4.91
N ARG A 368 -27.15 25.75 4.91
CA ARG A 368 -27.45 26.58 3.72
C ARG A 368 -27.86 25.74 2.49
N GLY A 369 -28.47 24.58 2.72
CA GLY A 369 -28.91 23.65 1.67
C GLY A 369 -27.80 22.79 1.03
N LYS A 370 -26.58 22.76 1.56
CA LYS A 370 -25.51 21.85 1.13
C LYS A 370 -25.11 20.87 2.25
N PRO A 371 -24.62 19.66 1.91
CA PRO A 371 -23.90 18.81 2.84
C PRO A 371 -22.74 19.54 3.53
N LEU A 372 -22.52 19.24 4.81
CA LEU A 372 -21.38 19.66 5.61
C LEU A 372 -20.27 18.60 5.56
N PHE A 373 -19.02 19.05 5.59
CA PHE A 373 -17.87 18.18 5.78
C PHE A 373 -17.39 18.37 7.22
N HIS A 374 -17.62 17.38 8.08
CA HIS A 374 -17.29 17.44 9.50
C HIS A 374 -15.98 16.69 9.77
N GLY A 375 -15.01 17.35 10.41
CA GLY A 375 -13.69 16.80 10.74
C GLY A 375 -13.55 16.57 12.24
N TYR A 376 -13.18 15.35 12.61
CA TYR A 376 -13.41 14.85 13.97
C TYR A 376 -12.61 15.55 15.08
N TYR A 377 -11.58 16.31 14.76
CA TYR A 377 -10.76 17.09 15.71
C TYR A 377 -11.26 18.52 15.92
N GLY A 378 -12.55 18.80 15.65
CA GLY A 378 -13.14 20.13 15.79
C GLY A 378 -12.89 21.05 14.60
N PHE A 379 -12.69 20.49 13.41
CA PHE A 379 -12.56 21.25 12.16
C PHE A 379 -13.71 20.93 11.22
N MET A 380 -14.16 21.89 10.43
CA MET A 380 -15.27 21.68 9.48
C MET A 380 -15.02 22.43 8.18
N ILE A 381 -15.54 21.90 7.08
CA ILE A 381 -15.65 22.65 5.83
C ILE A 381 -17.14 22.86 5.52
N MET A 382 -17.53 24.14 5.44
CA MET A 382 -18.91 24.60 5.41
C MET A 382 -19.07 25.87 4.58
N LEU A 383 -20.28 26.20 4.17
CA LEU A 383 -20.58 27.48 3.53
C LEU A 383 -20.72 28.61 4.56
N ASP A 384 -20.04 29.74 4.32
CA ASP A 384 -20.24 30.99 5.05
C ASP A 384 -21.49 31.75 4.57
N GLU A 385 -21.68 33.00 5.05
CA GLU A 385 -22.82 33.84 4.69
C GLU A 385 -22.82 34.22 3.19
N ASP A 386 -21.64 34.42 2.62
CA ASP A 386 -21.41 34.80 1.21
C ASP A 386 -21.48 33.59 0.24
N GLN A 387 -21.95 32.42 0.72
CA GLN A 387 -21.96 31.15 -0.02
C GLN A 387 -20.56 30.68 -0.46
N LYS A 388 -19.50 31.02 0.28
CA LYS A 388 -18.15 30.52 0.03
C LYS A 388 -17.79 29.41 1.01
N TRP A 389 -17.08 28.40 0.51
CA TRP A 389 -16.55 27.31 1.33
C TRP A 389 -15.42 27.82 2.22
N ILE A 390 -15.58 27.67 3.54
CA ILE A 390 -14.58 28.00 4.56
C ILE A 390 -14.15 26.77 5.33
N LEU A 391 -12.89 26.75 5.75
CA LEU A 391 -12.36 25.85 6.77
C LEU A 391 -12.53 26.56 8.12
N PHE A 392 -13.28 25.94 9.03
CA PHE A 392 -13.68 26.50 10.32
C PHE A 392 -13.17 25.62 11.47
N ASP A 393 -12.87 26.22 12.61
CA ASP A 393 -12.45 25.57 13.85
C ASP A 393 -13.51 25.80 14.94
N THR A 394 -14.14 24.73 15.43
CA THR A 394 -15.17 24.81 16.48
C THR A 394 -14.61 25.10 17.85
N THR A 395 -13.33 24.79 18.09
CA THR A 395 -12.68 24.98 19.40
C THR A 395 -12.30 26.42 19.66
N THR A 396 -11.98 27.17 18.61
CA THR A 396 -11.71 28.62 18.65
C THR A 396 -12.86 29.49 18.13
N ASN A 397 -13.84 28.88 17.44
CA ASN A 397 -14.95 29.55 16.75
C ASN A 397 -14.49 30.53 15.65
N GLU A 398 -13.45 30.15 14.89
CA GLU A 398 -12.82 30.97 13.86
C GLU A 398 -12.80 30.32 12.47
N SER A 399 -12.86 31.15 11.42
CA SER A 399 -12.57 30.75 10.04
C SER A 399 -11.07 30.83 9.78
N LEU A 400 -10.45 29.69 9.44
CA LEU A 400 -9.02 29.56 9.19
C LEU A 400 -8.64 29.90 7.75
N ALA A 401 -9.47 29.49 6.78
CA ALA A 401 -9.22 29.66 5.34
C ALA A 401 -10.52 29.67 4.53
N ARG A 402 -10.49 30.20 3.30
CA ARG A 402 -11.62 30.22 2.36
C ARG A 402 -11.20 29.78 0.95
N VAL A 403 -12.02 28.99 0.25
CA VAL A 403 -11.78 28.61 -1.16
C VAL A 403 -11.80 29.85 -2.05
N THR A 404 -10.85 29.93 -2.98
CA THR A 404 -10.79 30.99 -4.00
C THR A 404 -11.48 30.55 -5.28
N GLY A 405 -12.35 31.42 -5.83
CA GLY A 405 -13.16 31.11 -7.02
C GLY A 405 -14.59 30.67 -6.67
N ASP A 406 -15.23 29.96 -7.59
CA ASP A 406 -16.55 29.35 -7.41
C ASP A 406 -16.44 27.83 -7.65
N THR A 407 -16.78 27.04 -6.63
CA THR A 407 -16.89 25.59 -6.74
C THR A 407 -18.18 25.11 -6.08
N GLN A 408 -18.79 24.07 -6.65
CA GLN A 408 -20.01 23.47 -6.10
C GLN A 408 -19.74 22.80 -4.74
N TYR A 409 -18.57 22.18 -4.60
CA TYR A 409 -18.08 21.47 -3.41
C TYR A 409 -16.55 21.61 -3.27
N PRO A 410 -16.00 21.52 -2.05
CA PRO A 410 -14.57 21.63 -1.78
C PRO A 410 -13.80 20.31 -2.04
N LEU A 411 -14.42 19.34 -2.70
CA LEU A 411 -13.84 18.04 -3.04
C LEU A 411 -12.78 18.18 -4.15
N GLY A 412 -11.73 17.38 -4.06
CA GLY A 412 -10.55 17.53 -4.91
C GLY A 412 -9.63 18.63 -4.43
N LYS A 413 -8.80 19.15 -5.33
CA LYS A 413 -7.72 20.11 -5.06
C LYS A 413 -8.17 21.53 -5.40
N HIS A 414 -8.29 22.36 -4.37
CA HIS A 414 -8.68 23.78 -4.50
C HIS A 414 -7.58 24.69 -3.97
N VAL A 415 -7.54 25.92 -4.46
CA VAL A 415 -6.73 26.98 -3.86
C VAL A 415 -7.55 27.67 -2.78
N TRP A 416 -6.92 27.90 -1.63
CA TRP A 416 -7.50 28.52 -0.45
C TRP A 416 -6.69 29.75 -0.06
N VAL A 417 -7.36 30.82 0.33
CA VAL A 417 -6.72 31.98 0.96
C VAL A 417 -6.83 31.86 2.48
N LEU A 418 -5.70 32.02 3.18
CA LEU A 418 -5.66 31.98 4.64
C LEU A 418 -6.32 33.22 5.27
N ALA A 419 -7.24 33.01 6.20
CA ALA A 419 -7.82 34.06 7.05
C ALA A 419 -7.10 34.17 8.40
N ARG A 420 -6.53 33.06 8.89
CA ARG A 420 -5.68 32.97 10.08
C ARG A 420 -4.32 32.31 9.74
N PRO A 421 -3.29 32.48 10.59
CA PRO A 421 -2.02 31.77 10.40
C PRO A 421 -2.23 30.26 10.47
N LEU A 422 -1.49 29.48 9.67
CA LEU A 422 -1.58 28.02 9.64
C LEU A 422 -0.17 27.43 9.50
N CYS A 423 0.35 26.83 10.58
CA CYS A 423 1.79 26.59 10.73
C CYS A 423 2.59 27.88 10.44
N ASP A 424 3.71 27.79 9.71
CA ASP A 424 4.57 28.95 9.38
C ASP A 424 3.99 29.87 8.28
N ARG A 425 2.70 29.77 7.96
CA ARG A 425 2.03 30.50 6.87
C ARG A 425 1.20 31.66 7.38
N SER A 426 1.32 32.79 6.70
CA SER A 426 0.70 34.06 7.07
C SER A 426 -0.73 34.19 6.51
N PRO A 427 -1.64 34.93 7.19
CA PRO A 427 -2.91 35.33 6.61
C PRO A 427 -2.72 36.05 5.27
N GLY A 428 -3.57 35.75 4.30
CA GLY A 428 -3.48 36.24 2.92
C GLY A 428 -2.58 35.42 1.99
N GLU A 429 -1.83 34.42 2.48
CA GLU A 429 -1.19 33.43 1.59
C GLU A 429 -2.23 32.55 0.89
N PHE A 430 -1.92 32.17 -0.35
CA PHE A 430 -2.70 31.27 -1.19
C PHE A 430 -2.06 29.88 -1.17
N LEU A 431 -2.77 28.87 -0.68
CA LEU A 431 -2.28 27.50 -0.53
C LEU A 431 -3.21 26.50 -1.23
N PRO A 432 -2.68 25.47 -1.90
CA PRO A 432 -3.49 24.36 -2.36
C PRO A 432 -3.80 23.45 -1.16
N PHE A 433 -5.08 23.18 -0.90
CA PHE A 433 -5.50 22.06 -0.06
C PHE A 433 -6.29 21.07 -0.91
N SER A 434 -6.33 19.81 -0.50
CA SER A 434 -7.17 18.81 -1.16
C SER A 434 -8.02 18.01 -0.17
N LEU A 435 -9.27 17.74 -0.54
CA LEU A 435 -10.22 16.95 0.25
C LEU A 435 -10.71 15.77 -0.60
N SER A 436 -10.28 14.55 -0.28
CA SER A 436 -10.61 13.36 -1.07
C SER A 436 -10.63 12.08 -0.23
N ALA A 437 -11.38 11.07 -0.71
CA ALA A 437 -11.42 9.74 -0.10
C ALA A 437 -10.26 8.83 -0.55
N CYS A 438 -9.24 9.40 -1.19
CA CYS A 438 -8.11 8.65 -1.74
C CYS A 438 -7.20 8.13 -0.61
N GLN A 439 -6.75 6.88 -0.74
CA GLN A 439 -5.95 6.17 0.24
C GLN A 439 -4.45 6.23 -0.09
N ASP A 440 -3.60 5.79 0.84
CA ASP A 440 -2.15 5.79 0.66
C ASP A 440 -1.75 4.87 -0.50
N GLY A 441 -0.90 5.36 -1.41
CA GLY A 441 -0.52 4.63 -2.63
C GLY A 441 -1.47 4.84 -3.83
N GLN A 442 -2.53 5.64 -3.68
CA GLN A 442 -3.27 6.20 -4.81
C GLN A 442 -2.69 7.56 -5.22
N PHE A 443 -2.94 7.98 -6.45
CA PHE A 443 -2.87 9.40 -6.84
C PHE A 443 -4.27 10.02 -6.74
N MET A 444 -4.32 11.33 -6.52
CA MET A 444 -5.56 12.11 -6.51
C MET A 444 -5.54 13.16 -7.62
N CYS A 445 -6.43 12.99 -8.59
CA CYS A 445 -6.74 13.95 -9.64
C CYS A 445 -7.24 15.29 -9.04
N HIS A 446 -7.14 16.41 -9.74
CA HIS A 446 -7.55 17.71 -9.17
C HIS A 446 -9.06 17.80 -8.93
N ASN A 447 -9.87 17.06 -9.67
CA ASN A 447 -11.31 16.86 -9.45
C ASN A 447 -11.64 16.06 -8.15
N GLY A 448 -10.65 15.38 -7.54
CA GLY A 448 -10.78 14.53 -6.35
C GLY A 448 -10.92 13.02 -6.60
N GLU A 449 -10.88 12.59 -7.86
CA GLU A 449 -10.88 11.20 -8.29
C GLU A 449 -9.57 10.50 -7.89
N CYS A 450 -9.63 9.19 -7.62
CA CYS A 450 -8.51 8.43 -7.05
C CYS A 450 -8.12 7.25 -7.95
N ILE A 451 -6.97 7.36 -8.61
CA ILE A 451 -6.38 6.33 -9.47
C ILE A 451 -5.20 5.63 -8.76
N ASP A 452 -4.68 4.52 -9.28
CA ASP A 452 -3.44 3.94 -8.74
C ASP A 452 -2.25 4.87 -9.06
N VAL A 453 -1.32 5.04 -8.12
CA VAL A 453 -0.11 5.85 -8.37
C VAL A 453 0.80 5.23 -9.44
N ALA A 454 0.58 3.97 -9.81
CA ALA A 454 1.20 3.30 -10.95
C ALA A 454 0.72 3.82 -12.31
N ASN A 455 -0.42 4.53 -12.38
CA ASN A 455 -0.96 5.10 -13.62
C ASN A 455 -0.40 6.51 -13.85
N ARG A 456 -0.43 7.39 -12.84
CA ARG A 456 0.14 8.77 -12.89
C ARG A 456 1.51 8.88 -13.58
N CYS A 457 1.56 9.50 -14.75
CA CYS A 457 2.74 9.64 -15.60
C CYS A 457 3.14 8.34 -16.32
N ASP A 458 2.21 7.67 -17.03
CA ASP A 458 2.50 6.61 -18.01
C ASP A 458 2.22 6.97 -19.47
N GLY A 459 1.57 8.12 -19.72
CA GLY A 459 1.16 8.57 -21.05
C GLY A 459 -0.27 8.19 -21.45
N THR A 460 -1.10 7.82 -20.47
CA THR A 460 -2.54 7.58 -20.60
C THR A 460 -3.30 8.59 -19.73
N ASP A 461 -4.41 9.12 -20.22
CA ASP A 461 -5.30 9.98 -19.44
C ASP A 461 -6.26 9.10 -18.60
N ASP A 462 -5.87 8.72 -17.38
CA ASP A 462 -6.70 7.98 -16.42
C ASP A 462 -7.58 8.92 -15.57
N CYS A 463 -7.11 10.13 -15.26
CA CYS A 463 -7.92 11.17 -14.63
C CYS A 463 -8.87 11.82 -15.63
N LYS A 464 -10.15 12.02 -15.26
CA LYS A 464 -11.13 12.79 -16.06
C LYS A 464 -10.80 14.28 -16.25
N ASP A 465 -9.70 14.75 -15.66
CA ASP A 465 -9.18 16.11 -15.79
C ASP A 465 -7.75 16.18 -16.35
N GLU A 466 -7.19 15.05 -16.82
CA GLU A 466 -5.85 14.95 -17.42
C GLU A 466 -4.70 15.40 -16.47
N THR A 467 -4.92 15.43 -15.13
CA THR A 467 -3.94 15.97 -14.17
C THR A 467 -2.94 14.97 -13.59
N ASP A 468 -3.14 13.69 -13.87
CA ASP A 468 -2.19 12.60 -13.69
C ASP A 468 -0.94 12.75 -14.57
N GLU A 469 -1.11 13.10 -15.85
CA GLU A 469 -0.01 13.37 -16.78
C GLU A 469 0.61 14.78 -16.62
N GLN A 470 0.14 15.56 -15.63
CA GLN A 470 0.66 16.90 -15.34
C GLN A 470 1.80 16.89 -14.30
N ASN A 471 2.83 17.68 -14.60
CA ASN A 471 4.04 17.86 -13.79
C ASN A 471 4.81 16.56 -13.46
N CYS A 472 4.98 15.69 -14.46
CA CYS A 472 5.70 14.40 -14.37
C CYS A 472 7.23 14.51 -14.19
N THR A 473 7.68 15.39 -13.29
CA THR A 473 9.11 15.60 -12.99
C THR A 473 9.62 14.53 -12.02
N ILE A 474 10.19 13.45 -12.57
CA ILE A 474 10.73 12.32 -11.79
C ILE A 474 11.85 12.75 -10.82
N LEU A 475 12.70 13.71 -11.19
CA LEU A 475 13.91 14.08 -10.45
C LEU A 475 13.76 15.41 -9.72
N MET A 476 13.86 15.39 -8.39
CA MET A 476 14.01 16.59 -7.55
C MET A 476 15.48 16.83 -7.21
N ILE A 477 15.90 18.08 -7.37
CA ILE A 477 17.26 18.55 -7.08
C ILE A 477 17.15 19.61 -5.98
N PRO A 478 17.75 19.43 -4.78
CA PRO A 478 17.66 20.41 -3.72
C PRO A 478 18.46 21.68 -4.07
N SER A 479 18.03 22.82 -3.52
CA SER A 479 18.59 24.16 -3.83
C SER A 479 20.09 24.32 -3.52
N GLY A 480 20.65 23.48 -2.63
CA GLY A 480 22.08 23.43 -2.31
C GLY A 480 22.90 22.41 -3.13
N TYR A 481 22.35 21.79 -4.17
CA TYR A 481 23.02 20.70 -4.89
C TYR A 481 24.23 21.17 -5.72
N ILE A 482 25.42 20.62 -5.42
CA ILE A 482 26.68 20.93 -6.12
C ILE A 482 26.96 19.88 -7.19
N LYS A 483 26.58 20.17 -8.44
CA LYS A 483 26.76 19.27 -9.60
C LYS A 483 28.20 19.09 -10.09
N SER A 484 29.17 19.80 -9.52
CA SER A 484 30.59 19.71 -9.88
C SER A 484 31.39 18.66 -9.08
N LYS A 485 30.74 17.92 -8.17
CA LYS A 485 31.36 16.85 -7.37
C LYS A 485 30.44 15.64 -7.20
N PRO A 486 31.00 14.41 -7.13
CA PRO A 486 30.26 13.22 -6.73
C PRO A 486 29.67 13.38 -5.32
N HIS A 487 28.80 12.45 -4.93
CA HIS A 487 28.42 12.33 -3.53
C HIS A 487 29.64 11.91 -2.71
N SER A 488 30.16 12.84 -1.89
CA SER A 488 31.10 12.49 -0.83
C SER A 488 30.35 11.79 0.28
N HIS A 489 30.77 10.57 0.61
CA HIS A 489 30.51 10.02 1.94
C HIS A 489 31.13 10.98 2.98
N THR A 490 30.52 11.07 4.17
CA THR A 490 30.75 12.16 5.13
C THR A 490 32.21 12.36 5.53
N ASP A 491 32.58 13.57 5.97
CA ASP A 491 33.90 13.99 6.47
C ASP A 491 34.51 13.14 7.62
N ARG A 492 33.78 12.11 8.09
CA ARG A 492 34.28 11.11 9.04
C ARG A 492 35.24 10.10 8.40
N HIS A 493 35.11 9.81 7.10
CA HIS A 493 35.95 8.82 6.40
C HIS A 493 36.35 9.29 4.98
N PRO A 494 37.38 10.16 4.85
CA PRO A 494 37.89 10.65 3.56
C PRO A 494 38.70 9.59 2.78
N SER A 495 38.36 8.31 2.94
CA SER A 495 39.03 7.14 2.34
C SER A 495 38.08 6.27 1.50
N GLU A 496 36.76 6.48 1.60
CA GLU A 496 35.78 5.79 0.75
C GLU A 496 35.65 6.52 -0.59
N SER A 497 36.39 6.06 -1.60
CA SER A 497 36.29 6.54 -2.98
C SER A 497 34.88 6.34 -3.54
N PHE A 498 34.35 7.32 -4.27
CA PHE A 498 33.18 7.09 -5.12
C PHE A 498 33.48 6.00 -6.17
N GLN A 499 32.67 4.95 -6.19
CA GLN A 499 32.81 3.82 -7.12
C GLN A 499 31.49 3.59 -7.88
N PRO A 500 31.39 3.95 -9.17
CA PRO A 500 30.27 3.56 -10.00
C PRO A 500 30.42 2.11 -10.47
N ILE A 501 29.31 1.42 -10.70
CA ILE A 501 29.32 0.12 -11.38
C ILE A 501 29.46 0.41 -12.88
N LEU A 502 30.49 -0.15 -13.51
CA LEU A 502 30.70 -0.10 -14.95
C LEU A 502 30.48 -1.50 -15.54
N LEU A 503 29.54 -1.62 -16.47
CA LEU A 503 29.29 -2.84 -17.24
C LEU A 503 29.70 -2.60 -18.69
N PHE A 504 30.56 -3.46 -19.23
CA PHE A 504 31.03 -3.39 -20.61
C PHE A 504 30.38 -4.49 -21.46
N GLN A 505 29.87 -4.13 -22.64
CA GLN A 505 29.33 -5.07 -23.61
C GLN A 505 29.97 -4.82 -24.99
N PHE A 506 30.80 -5.76 -25.43
CA PHE A 506 31.29 -5.80 -26.81
C PHE A 506 30.13 -6.08 -27.78
N LEU A 507 30.04 -5.32 -28.88
CA LEU A 507 29.07 -5.58 -29.95
C LEU A 507 29.75 -6.21 -31.18
N ARG A 508 30.78 -5.55 -31.74
CA ARG A 508 31.55 -6.04 -32.90
C ARG A 508 32.85 -5.28 -33.10
N PHE A 509 33.76 -5.86 -33.88
CA PHE A 509 34.84 -5.09 -34.50
C PHE A 509 34.32 -4.30 -35.71
N LEU A 510 34.88 -3.11 -35.91
CA LEU A 510 34.76 -2.30 -37.11
C LEU A 510 35.99 -2.48 -38.02
N GLY A 511 37.16 -2.78 -37.44
CA GLY A 511 38.40 -3.02 -38.14
C GLY A 511 39.53 -3.45 -37.22
N ILE A 512 40.56 -4.09 -37.78
CA ILE A 512 41.82 -4.40 -37.12
C ILE A 512 42.93 -3.96 -38.09
N ASP A 513 43.85 -3.13 -37.61
CA ASP A 513 44.99 -2.63 -38.39
C ASP A 513 46.27 -3.03 -37.67
N ASP A 514 46.83 -4.13 -38.16
CA ASP A 514 48.06 -4.79 -37.72
C ASP A 514 49.31 -3.93 -37.95
N VAL A 515 49.30 -3.08 -38.99
CA VAL A 515 50.41 -2.17 -39.30
C VAL A 515 50.40 -0.95 -38.38
N ARG A 516 49.22 -0.49 -37.96
CA ARG A 516 49.06 0.65 -37.05
C ARG A 516 49.02 0.30 -35.57
N HIS A 517 48.97 -0.98 -35.22
CA HIS A 517 48.80 -1.48 -33.85
C HIS A 517 47.47 -0.99 -33.23
N THR A 518 46.34 -1.19 -33.94
CA THR A 518 45.00 -0.76 -33.47
C THR A 518 43.86 -1.74 -33.71
N VAL A 519 42.88 -1.71 -32.81
CA VAL A 519 41.57 -2.34 -32.97
C VAL A 519 40.46 -1.30 -32.92
N SER A 520 39.65 -1.24 -33.97
CA SER A 520 38.43 -0.42 -34.01
C SER A 520 37.22 -1.28 -33.66
N LEU A 521 36.41 -0.87 -32.69
CA LEU A 521 35.26 -1.64 -32.22
C LEU A 521 34.06 -0.77 -31.83
N GLU A 522 32.90 -1.43 -31.73
CA GLU A 522 31.62 -0.88 -31.29
C GLU A 522 31.18 -1.60 -30.00
N MET A 523 30.71 -0.84 -29.02
CA MET A 523 30.47 -1.31 -27.65
C MET A 523 29.33 -0.53 -26.98
N ASN A 524 28.60 -1.19 -26.07
CA ASN A 524 27.80 -0.49 -25.07
C ASN A 524 28.57 -0.45 -23.74
N ILE A 525 28.46 0.67 -23.02
CA ILE A 525 28.92 0.80 -21.64
C ILE A 525 27.73 1.28 -20.81
N THR A 526 27.44 0.57 -19.72
CA THR A 526 26.42 0.98 -18.75
C THR A 526 27.11 1.45 -17.48
N VAL A 527 26.91 2.71 -17.12
CA VAL A 527 27.37 3.30 -15.87
C VAL A 527 26.20 3.31 -14.89
N GLN A 528 26.40 2.85 -13.66
CA GLN A 528 25.39 2.91 -12.60
C GLN A 528 25.94 3.49 -11.30
N TRP A 529 25.21 4.40 -10.66
CA TRP A 529 25.60 4.98 -9.38
C TRP A 529 24.41 5.39 -8.52
N LYS A 530 24.67 5.69 -7.24
CA LYS A 530 23.72 6.35 -6.36
C LYS A 530 24.22 7.75 -6.04
N ASP A 531 23.29 8.69 -5.89
CA ASP A 531 23.57 10.02 -5.33
C ASP A 531 22.51 10.29 -4.27
N THR A 532 22.91 10.17 -3.01
CA THR A 532 22.03 10.25 -1.84
C THR A 532 21.48 11.66 -1.62
N ARG A 533 22.03 12.66 -2.31
CA ARG A 533 21.60 14.08 -2.28
C ARG A 533 20.38 14.35 -3.16
N LEU A 534 19.98 13.41 -3.99
CA LEU A 534 18.84 13.52 -4.91
C LEU A 534 17.62 12.81 -4.34
N THR A 535 16.43 13.33 -4.65
CA THR A 535 15.15 12.68 -4.34
C THR A 535 14.34 12.53 -5.62
N TYR A 536 13.51 11.49 -5.68
CA TYR A 536 12.78 11.10 -6.88
C TYR A 536 11.28 10.96 -6.58
N ARG A 537 10.44 11.25 -7.57
CA ARG A 537 8.98 11.10 -7.50
C ARG A 537 8.52 9.90 -8.32
N ASN A 538 7.51 9.19 -7.82
CA ASN A 538 6.67 8.22 -8.55
C ASN A 538 7.43 7.14 -9.34
N LEU A 539 8.61 6.70 -8.86
CA LEU A 539 9.46 5.74 -9.57
C LEU A 539 8.73 4.45 -9.92
N ARG A 540 8.57 4.20 -11.23
CA ARG A 540 7.97 3.01 -11.81
C ARG A 540 8.82 1.78 -11.49
N ARG A 541 8.16 0.60 -11.40
CA ARG A 541 8.84 -0.70 -11.23
C ARG A 541 9.75 -1.06 -12.42
N LYS A 542 9.38 -0.61 -13.63
CA LYS A 542 10.17 -0.76 -14.85
C LYS A 542 11.13 0.42 -14.97
N ALA A 543 12.42 0.19 -14.77
CA ALA A 543 13.44 1.25 -14.74
C ALA A 543 13.47 2.08 -16.03
N TYR A 544 13.23 1.46 -17.18
CA TYR A 544 13.19 2.11 -18.49
C TYR A 544 11.98 3.05 -18.70
N ASN A 545 10.96 3.03 -17.82
CA ASN A 545 9.91 4.06 -17.80
C ASN A 545 10.35 5.32 -17.02
N ASN A 546 11.44 5.27 -16.25
CA ASN A 546 11.90 6.37 -15.40
C ASN A 546 12.98 7.24 -16.10
N VAL A 547 12.73 7.65 -17.35
CA VAL A 547 13.72 8.34 -18.21
C VAL A 547 13.99 9.76 -17.72
N LEU A 548 15.27 10.18 -17.69
CA LEU A 548 15.69 11.51 -17.26
C LEU A 548 16.05 12.42 -18.43
N LEU A 549 15.13 13.33 -18.79
CA LEU A 549 15.30 14.29 -19.89
C LEU A 549 16.29 15.45 -19.62
N LYS A 550 16.80 15.60 -18.38
CA LYS A 550 17.62 16.76 -17.95
C LYS A 550 18.82 16.36 -17.09
N ILE A 551 19.60 15.39 -17.56
CA ILE A 551 20.76 14.84 -16.84
C ILE A 551 21.83 15.88 -16.47
N ASP A 552 22.05 16.90 -17.31
CA ASP A 552 23.10 17.91 -17.11
C ASP A 552 22.92 18.83 -15.90
N ASN A 553 21.81 18.72 -15.17
CA ASN A 553 21.58 19.44 -13.92
C ASN A 553 22.14 18.72 -12.69
N ILE A 554 22.44 17.43 -12.78
CA ILE A 554 23.08 16.67 -11.70
C ILE A 554 24.53 16.33 -12.02
N TRP A 555 25.28 15.86 -11.01
CA TRP A 555 26.60 15.28 -11.23
C TRP A 555 26.45 13.91 -11.89
N ARG A 556 27.24 13.65 -12.94
CA ARG A 556 27.38 12.33 -13.57
C ARG A 556 28.85 11.95 -13.74
N PRO A 557 29.21 10.65 -13.70
CA PRO A 557 30.53 10.20 -14.13
C PRO A 557 30.76 10.56 -15.61
N VAL A 558 31.98 11.01 -15.94
CA VAL A 558 32.42 11.25 -17.32
C VAL A 558 33.51 10.23 -17.64
N LEU A 559 33.31 9.47 -18.71
CA LEU A 559 34.25 8.43 -19.14
C LEU A 559 35.38 9.03 -19.99
N LEU A 560 36.61 8.62 -19.68
CA LEU A 560 37.81 8.87 -20.47
C LEU A 560 38.33 7.54 -21.02
N PHE A 561 38.95 7.56 -22.20
CA PHE A 561 39.53 6.38 -22.86
C PHE A 561 41.02 6.61 -23.14
N PRO A 562 41.93 6.38 -22.18
CA PRO A 562 43.32 6.83 -22.29
C PRO A 562 44.08 6.18 -23.47
N ASN A 563 43.75 4.95 -23.85
CA ASN A 563 44.35 4.24 -24.98
C ASN A 563 43.60 4.43 -26.33
N VAL A 564 42.76 5.46 -26.47
CA VAL A 564 42.15 5.80 -27.78
C VAL A 564 43.15 6.53 -28.69
N ARG A 565 43.31 6.03 -29.90
CA ARG A 565 44.15 6.67 -30.91
C ARG A 565 43.48 7.92 -31.46
N ALA A 566 44.28 8.97 -31.65
CA ALA A 566 43.84 10.29 -32.14
C ALA A 566 42.83 11.04 -31.25
N GLY A 567 42.52 10.54 -30.04
CA GLY A 567 41.75 11.27 -29.03
C GLY A 567 40.22 11.21 -29.17
N GLU A 568 39.66 10.66 -30.25
CA GLU A 568 38.22 10.68 -30.52
C GLU A 568 37.58 9.29 -30.39
N VAL A 569 36.64 9.15 -29.44
CA VAL A 569 35.63 8.06 -29.40
C VAL A 569 34.28 8.68 -29.72
N SER A 570 33.55 8.14 -30.70
CA SER A 570 32.22 8.63 -31.07
C SER A 570 31.14 7.98 -30.19
N LEU A 571 30.43 8.79 -29.41
CA LEU A 571 29.18 8.43 -28.77
C LEU A 571 28.03 8.51 -29.79
N HIS A 572 27.29 7.43 -29.98
CA HIS A 572 26.16 7.36 -30.92
C HIS A 572 24.80 7.55 -30.24
N ASN A 573 24.58 6.84 -29.13
CA ASN A 573 23.36 6.90 -28.32
C ASN A 573 23.72 7.05 -26.84
N GLU A 574 22.90 7.79 -26.11
CA GLU A 574 22.89 7.84 -24.64
C GLU A 574 21.45 7.73 -24.14
N HIS A 575 21.21 6.83 -23.18
CA HIS A 575 19.93 6.67 -22.50
C HIS A 575 20.17 6.75 -20.98
N VAL A 576 19.41 7.58 -20.28
CA VAL A 576 19.56 7.77 -18.83
C VAL A 576 18.22 7.59 -18.13
N TYR A 577 18.18 6.72 -17.13
CA TYR A 577 16.96 6.41 -16.38
C TYR A 577 17.26 6.07 -14.91
N VAL A 578 16.20 5.99 -14.10
CA VAL A 578 16.29 5.68 -12.67
C VAL A 578 15.75 4.28 -12.38
N GLU A 579 16.57 3.43 -11.80
CA GLU A 579 16.16 2.14 -11.28
C GLU A 579 15.71 2.29 -9.81
N ARG A 580 14.51 1.80 -9.51
CA ARG A 580 14.02 1.68 -8.13
C ARG A 580 14.70 0.48 -7.45
N THR A 581 15.45 0.75 -6.38
CA THR A 581 16.18 -0.27 -5.59
C THR A 581 15.66 -0.43 -4.16
N GLY A 582 14.63 0.33 -3.75
CA GLY A 582 14.03 0.27 -2.42
C GLY A 582 12.53 0.59 -2.39
N ALA A 583 12.00 0.77 -1.19
CA ALA A 583 10.68 1.35 -0.95
C ALA A 583 10.70 2.88 -1.15
N PRO A 584 9.55 3.53 -1.37
CA PRO A 584 9.41 4.97 -1.13
C PRO A 584 9.60 5.29 0.37
N GLN A 585 9.71 6.58 0.67
CA GLN A 585 9.50 7.10 2.02
C GLN A 585 8.07 6.83 2.49
N GLU A 586 7.86 6.90 3.80
CA GLU A 586 6.50 6.96 4.36
C GLU A 586 5.80 8.23 3.88
N GLY A 587 4.52 8.12 3.50
CA GLY A 587 3.80 9.21 2.85
C GLY A 587 3.41 10.31 3.84
N ASP A 588 3.80 11.55 3.56
CA ASP A 588 3.30 12.72 4.31
C ASP A 588 1.78 12.85 4.12
N HIS A 589 1.03 12.74 5.21
CA HIS A 589 -0.44 12.89 5.21
C HIS A 589 -0.90 14.31 4.86
N ASN A 590 0.00 15.30 4.81
CA ASN A 590 -0.27 16.63 4.27
C ASN A 590 0.03 16.77 2.77
N SER A 591 0.61 15.76 2.11
CA SER A 591 0.96 15.81 0.69
C SER A 591 -0.30 15.94 -0.20
N VAL A 592 -0.56 17.14 -0.70
CA VAL A 592 -1.76 17.51 -1.47
C VAL A 592 -1.95 16.61 -2.71
N ASP A 593 -0.84 16.30 -3.38
CA ASP A 593 -0.78 15.54 -4.64
C ASP A 593 -0.44 14.05 -4.41
N MET A 594 -0.15 13.64 -3.17
CA MET A 594 0.20 12.26 -2.79
C MET A 594 1.34 11.58 -3.59
N ASP A 595 2.24 12.36 -4.21
CA ASP A 595 3.42 11.83 -4.92
C ASP A 595 4.27 10.92 -4.01
N LEU A 596 4.61 9.72 -4.48
CA LEU A 596 5.53 8.80 -3.79
C LEU A 596 6.97 9.33 -3.90
N ILE A 597 7.54 9.74 -2.77
CA ILE A 597 8.93 10.20 -2.69
C ILE A 597 9.88 9.03 -2.45
N TYR A 598 11.02 9.03 -3.15
CA TYR A 598 12.10 8.06 -2.99
C TYR A 598 13.42 8.78 -2.72
N ASP A 599 14.13 8.37 -1.67
CA ASP A 599 15.49 8.83 -1.40
C ASP A 599 16.50 8.36 -2.45
N GLY A 600 17.60 9.09 -2.62
CA GLY A 600 18.75 8.66 -3.42
C GLY A 600 19.43 7.38 -2.94
N ASN A 601 19.12 6.92 -1.71
CA ASN A 601 19.45 5.58 -1.23
C ASN A 601 18.52 4.49 -1.80
N ALA A 602 17.25 4.80 -2.05
CA ALA A 602 16.25 3.89 -2.60
C ALA A 602 16.27 3.83 -4.15
N ALA A 603 17.02 4.73 -4.80
CA ALA A 603 17.18 4.80 -6.26
C ALA A 603 18.61 4.43 -6.71
N ARG A 604 18.77 4.10 -8.00
CA ARG A 604 20.06 3.99 -8.70
C ARG A 604 19.93 4.67 -10.07
N LEU A 605 20.84 5.59 -10.38
CA LEU A 605 20.96 6.17 -11.72
C LEU A 605 21.63 5.16 -12.63
N VAL A 606 21.11 5.01 -13.84
CA VAL A 606 21.64 4.12 -14.89
C VAL A 606 21.79 4.94 -16.18
N GLN A 607 22.98 4.90 -16.77
CA GLN A 607 23.37 5.63 -17.97
C GLN A 607 23.95 4.62 -18.97
N GLU A 608 23.20 4.29 -20.01
CA GLU A 608 23.60 3.39 -21.09
C GLU A 608 24.13 4.20 -22.27
N GLN A 609 25.37 3.94 -22.68
CA GLN A 609 26.09 4.71 -23.68
C GLN A 609 26.64 3.79 -24.77
N LYS A 610 26.35 4.11 -26.03
CA LYS A 610 26.81 3.34 -27.18
C LYS A 610 27.95 4.04 -27.88
N TYR A 611 29.14 3.45 -27.84
CA TYR A 611 30.37 4.02 -28.36
C TYR A 611 30.93 3.23 -29.55
N SER A 612 31.70 3.92 -30.40
CA SER A 612 32.75 3.28 -31.19
C SER A 612 34.04 4.09 -31.16
N GLY A 613 35.18 3.40 -31.10
CA GLY A 613 36.50 4.02 -31.06
C GLY A 613 37.56 3.12 -31.68
N SER A 614 38.76 3.66 -31.85
CA SER A 614 39.94 2.91 -32.29
C SER A 614 41.00 2.95 -31.18
N PHE A 615 41.25 1.79 -30.58
CA PHE A 615 42.08 1.64 -29.39
C PHE A 615 43.44 1.05 -29.78
N GLU A 616 44.49 1.49 -29.11
CA GLU A 616 45.84 0.97 -29.31
C GLU A 616 45.97 -0.42 -28.69
N CYS A 617 46.64 -1.33 -29.41
CA CYS A 617 46.86 -2.70 -28.99
C CYS A 617 48.22 -3.16 -29.49
N ASP A 618 49.02 -3.80 -28.64
CA ASP A 618 50.33 -4.31 -29.04
C ASP A 618 50.21 -5.69 -29.70
N PHE A 619 50.63 -5.79 -30.97
CA PHE A 619 50.48 -6.99 -31.79
C PHE A 619 51.77 -7.82 -31.81
N ASN A 620 51.76 -8.96 -31.11
CA ASN A 620 52.84 -9.94 -31.18
C ASN A 620 52.68 -10.83 -32.41
N VAL A 621 53.09 -10.34 -33.57
CA VAL A 621 52.94 -11.05 -34.87
C VAL A 621 53.93 -12.21 -35.09
N PHE A 622 54.70 -12.63 -34.08
CA PHE A 622 55.76 -13.64 -34.21
C PHE A 622 55.27 -15.00 -34.74
N TYR A 623 54.02 -15.38 -34.44
CA TYR A 623 53.42 -16.65 -34.87
C TYR A 623 52.47 -16.53 -36.07
N TYR A 624 52.46 -15.40 -36.79
CA TYR A 624 51.50 -15.13 -37.86
C TYR A 624 51.44 -16.23 -38.94
N PRO A 625 50.25 -16.67 -39.39
CA PRO A 625 48.89 -16.23 -39.01
C PRO A 625 48.25 -17.07 -37.89
N PHE A 626 49.02 -17.72 -37.03
CA PHE A 626 48.54 -18.60 -35.94
C PHE A 626 48.64 -17.95 -34.55
N ASP A 627 48.84 -16.64 -34.53
CA ASP A 627 48.99 -15.80 -33.36
C ASP A 627 47.68 -15.62 -32.56
N ILE A 628 47.84 -15.22 -31.29
CA ILE A 628 46.75 -14.81 -30.40
C ILE A 628 47.08 -13.42 -29.89
N GLN A 629 46.26 -12.44 -30.25
CA GLN A 629 46.43 -11.05 -29.83
C GLN A 629 45.50 -10.71 -28.67
N LEU A 630 46.02 -9.96 -27.69
CA LEU A 630 45.35 -9.67 -26.42
C LEU A 630 45.15 -8.16 -26.27
N CYS A 631 44.16 -7.63 -26.98
CA CYS A 631 43.87 -6.21 -26.98
C CYS A 631 43.01 -5.80 -25.78
N HIS A 632 43.16 -4.56 -25.34
CA HIS A 632 42.43 -4.00 -24.21
C HIS A 632 41.84 -2.63 -24.52
N VAL A 633 40.80 -2.26 -23.79
CA VAL A 633 40.18 -0.92 -23.82
C VAL A 633 40.35 -0.34 -22.42
N GLU A 634 41.13 0.73 -22.30
CA GLU A 634 41.28 1.43 -21.02
C GLU A 634 40.08 2.37 -20.84
N ILE A 635 39.47 2.34 -19.65
CA ILE A 635 38.35 3.21 -19.28
C ILE A 635 38.66 3.82 -17.92
N ALA A 636 38.71 5.15 -17.87
CA ALA A 636 38.95 5.94 -16.67
C ALA A 636 37.80 6.93 -16.44
N LEU A 637 37.80 7.60 -15.29
CA LEU A 637 36.85 8.67 -14.96
C LEU A 637 37.56 10.03 -14.94
N ASP A 638 36.89 11.08 -15.40
CA ASP A 638 37.40 12.47 -15.40
C ASP A 638 37.45 13.12 -13.99
N SER A 639 37.47 12.30 -12.93
CA SER A 639 37.63 12.77 -11.56
C SER A 639 39.11 13.06 -11.25
N ARG A 640 39.39 14.15 -10.54
CA ARG A 640 40.72 14.45 -9.96
C ARG A 640 41.12 13.52 -8.80
N GLU A 641 40.43 12.40 -8.68
CA GLU A 641 40.57 11.36 -7.65
C GLU A 641 40.68 10.02 -8.39
N ARG A 642 41.66 9.21 -8.00
CA ARG A 642 42.04 7.99 -8.74
C ARG A 642 41.02 6.87 -8.53
N ALA A 643 40.21 6.61 -9.54
CA ALA A 643 39.54 5.32 -9.74
C ALA A 643 40.28 4.55 -10.83
N SER A 644 40.64 3.29 -10.56
CA SER A 644 41.34 2.40 -11.49
C SER A 644 40.59 1.07 -11.55
N PHE A 645 40.24 0.63 -12.76
CA PHE A 645 39.40 -0.55 -12.99
C PHE A 645 40.01 -1.44 -14.09
N SER A 646 39.46 -2.65 -14.22
CA SER A 646 40.12 -3.82 -14.81
C SER A 646 40.40 -3.77 -16.32
N ASP A 647 41.56 -4.29 -16.72
CA ASP A 647 41.84 -4.73 -18.10
C ASP A 647 40.70 -5.59 -18.67
N LEU A 648 39.94 -5.07 -19.63
CA LEU A 648 39.19 -5.95 -20.53
C LEU A 648 40.19 -6.61 -21.49
N ARG A 649 40.21 -7.95 -21.58
CA ARG A 649 41.16 -8.68 -22.43
C ARG A 649 40.44 -9.38 -23.59
N VAL A 650 40.57 -8.82 -24.79
CA VAL A 650 39.92 -9.31 -26.02
C VAL A 650 40.91 -10.16 -26.81
N ALA A 651 40.62 -11.47 -26.91
CA ALA A 651 41.45 -12.43 -27.62
C ALA A 651 41.04 -12.56 -29.10
N VAL A 652 41.91 -12.17 -30.02
CA VAL A 652 41.78 -12.40 -31.47
C VAL A 652 42.68 -13.58 -31.87
N ARG A 653 42.15 -14.57 -32.60
CA ARG A 653 42.85 -15.82 -32.92
C ARG A 653 43.04 -16.04 -34.42
N GLY A 654 44.24 -16.48 -34.80
CA GLY A 654 44.51 -17.02 -36.13
C GLY A 654 43.68 -18.27 -36.48
N PRO A 655 43.52 -18.59 -37.79
CA PRO A 655 42.94 -19.86 -38.23
C PRO A 655 43.78 -21.06 -37.78
N GLU A 656 43.12 -22.10 -37.29
CA GLU A 656 43.77 -23.35 -36.93
C GLU A 656 44.24 -24.15 -38.16
N ARG A 657 45.18 -25.07 -37.94
CA ARG A 657 45.94 -25.74 -38.99
C ARG A 657 45.41 -27.16 -39.20
N ASP A 658 44.50 -27.34 -40.16
CA ASP A 658 43.93 -28.65 -40.53
C ASP A 658 45.02 -29.70 -40.82
N GLY A 659 45.16 -30.68 -39.92
CA GLY A 659 46.10 -31.78 -40.04
C GLY A 659 45.58 -32.88 -40.96
N VAL A 660 45.92 -32.83 -42.26
CA VAL A 660 45.42 -33.79 -43.24
C VAL A 660 46.02 -35.19 -43.05
N HIS A 661 45.19 -36.12 -42.55
CA HIS A 661 45.29 -37.54 -42.85
C HIS A 661 44.01 -38.06 -43.52
N ALA A 662 43.88 -37.78 -44.81
CA ALA A 662 43.05 -38.55 -45.74
C ALA A 662 43.73 -39.90 -46.05
N SER A 663 43.04 -40.99 -46.40
CA SER A 663 41.60 -41.30 -46.39
C SER A 663 41.38 -42.79 -46.74
N ALA A 664 40.34 -43.43 -46.21
CA ALA A 664 39.78 -44.66 -46.79
C ALA A 664 38.28 -44.80 -46.43
N SER A 665 37.45 -45.17 -47.40
CA SER A 665 35.98 -45.18 -47.27
C SER A 665 35.36 -46.55 -47.53
N ALA A 666 34.50 -47.03 -46.61
CA ALA A 666 33.45 -48.01 -46.86
C ALA A 666 32.37 -47.83 -45.77
N SER A 667 31.16 -47.38 -46.09
CA SER A 667 30.06 -48.13 -46.73
C SER A 667 29.21 -48.94 -45.72
N SER A 668 27.90 -48.74 -45.80
CA SER A 668 26.89 -49.02 -44.78
C SER A 668 26.52 -50.50 -44.58
N ARG A 669 26.04 -50.83 -43.37
CA ARG A 669 24.81 -51.63 -43.11
C ARG A 669 24.38 -51.57 -41.62
N GLN A 670 23.07 -51.62 -41.40
CA GLN A 670 22.37 -51.78 -40.10
C GLN A 670 21.83 -53.23 -39.99
N PRO A 671 21.07 -53.62 -38.94
CA PRO A 671 21.29 -53.61 -37.48
C PRO A 671 21.15 -55.09 -36.95
N PRO A 672 20.61 -55.48 -35.75
CA PRO A 672 20.30 -54.78 -34.48
C PRO A 672 20.76 -55.54 -33.18
N ALA A 673 20.21 -55.11 -32.02
CA ALA A 673 19.97 -55.84 -30.75
C ALA A 673 20.86 -55.54 -29.51
N ARG A 674 20.36 -55.93 -28.32
CA ARG A 674 20.73 -55.46 -26.95
C ARG A 674 21.56 -56.49 -26.15
N PRO A 675 22.27 -56.05 -25.09
CA PRO A 675 21.91 -56.48 -23.71
C PRO A 675 21.85 -55.27 -22.73
N HIS A 676 21.39 -55.30 -21.46
CA HIS A 676 21.10 -56.31 -20.42
C HIS A 676 22.20 -56.73 -19.39
N THR A 677 22.26 -55.96 -18.28
CA THR A 677 22.22 -56.38 -16.85
C THR A 677 23.34 -57.16 -16.09
N LEU A 678 23.52 -56.74 -14.82
CA LEU A 678 23.86 -57.49 -13.57
C LEU A 678 25.34 -57.75 -13.12
N LEU A 679 25.82 -56.87 -12.21
CA LEU A 679 26.18 -57.09 -10.79
C LEU A 679 27.00 -58.32 -10.28
N GLN A 680 27.97 -57.99 -9.38
CA GLN A 680 28.43 -58.74 -8.17
C GLN A 680 29.27 -60.03 -8.35
N GLN A 681 30.21 -60.42 -7.44
CA GLN A 681 30.76 -59.82 -6.19
C GLN A 681 32.16 -60.41 -5.85
N ASN A 682 32.73 -60.02 -4.68
CA ASN A 682 33.77 -60.69 -3.86
C ASN A 682 35.27 -60.50 -4.24
N LEU A 683 36.23 -60.46 -3.30
CA LEU A 683 36.27 -60.03 -1.86
C LEU A 683 37.76 -60.03 -1.37
N LEU A 684 38.03 -59.51 -0.16
CA LEU A 684 39.34 -59.46 0.54
C LEU A 684 40.36 -58.47 -0.05
N LEU A 685 41.34 -57.90 0.67
CA LEU A 685 41.67 -57.88 2.12
C LEU A 685 42.45 -56.57 2.49
N ALA A 686 42.92 -56.47 3.73
CA ALA A 686 43.89 -55.48 4.22
C ALA A 686 44.95 -56.18 5.11
N PRO A 687 45.99 -55.50 5.63
CA PRO A 687 45.91 -55.08 7.04
C PRO A 687 46.69 -53.81 7.47
N GLN A 688 46.13 -53.12 8.49
CA GLN A 688 46.73 -52.43 9.67
C GLN A 688 48.15 -51.78 9.59
N HIS A 689 48.44 -50.63 10.24
CA HIS A 689 48.44 -50.36 11.70
C HIS A 689 48.96 -48.87 11.94
N ARG A 690 49.21 -48.22 13.11
CA ARG A 690 49.13 -48.48 14.58
C ARG A 690 49.12 -47.14 15.42
N ARG A 691 47.98 -46.77 16.03
CA ARG A 691 47.82 -46.05 17.35
C ARG A 691 48.23 -44.54 17.48
N ARG A 692 47.73 -43.78 18.49
CA ARG A 692 47.22 -44.18 19.83
C ARG A 692 45.80 -43.73 20.31
N GLN A 693 45.69 -42.83 21.30
CA GLN A 693 44.56 -42.68 22.27
C GLN A 693 44.54 -41.28 22.92
N ASP A 694 43.49 -40.80 23.62
CA ASP A 694 42.13 -41.36 23.82
C ASP A 694 41.06 -40.39 23.22
N GLY A 695 40.07 -39.73 23.85
CA GLY A 695 39.40 -39.74 25.16
C GLY A 695 38.40 -38.55 25.27
N ARG A 696 37.67 -38.23 26.36
CA ARG A 696 36.78 -38.94 27.33
C ARG A 696 36.27 -37.90 28.37
N ARG A 697 35.01 -37.84 28.85
CA ARG A 697 33.73 -38.52 28.50
C ARG A 697 32.56 -37.95 29.35
N LEU A 698 31.31 -37.93 28.83
CA LEU A 698 30.01 -38.40 29.46
C LEU A 698 28.74 -37.66 28.93
N VAL A 699 27.60 -38.37 28.85
CA VAL A 699 26.24 -37.92 28.40
C VAL A 699 25.14 -38.86 28.98
N PRO A 700 23.93 -38.36 29.34
CA PRO A 700 22.62 -38.86 28.81
C PRO A 700 21.69 -37.69 28.36
N LEU A 701 20.73 -37.72 27.39
CA LEU A 701 19.68 -38.70 26.94
C LEU A 701 18.42 -38.69 27.85
N LEU A 702 17.14 -38.53 27.45
CA LEU A 702 16.36 -38.31 26.17
C LEU A 702 15.13 -37.36 26.49
N HIS A 703 14.01 -37.13 25.77
CA HIS A 703 13.38 -37.47 24.45
C HIS A 703 12.17 -36.49 24.16
N PHE A 704 11.75 -36.27 22.91
CA PHE A 704 10.36 -35.84 22.52
C PHE A 704 9.92 -36.46 21.14
N PRO A 705 8.62 -36.42 20.71
CA PRO A 705 8.05 -37.38 19.72
C PRO A 705 7.66 -36.82 18.32
N PRO A 706 7.29 -37.70 17.35
CA PRO A 706 6.80 -37.33 16.00
C PRO A 706 5.26 -37.30 15.84
N LEU A 707 4.79 -36.71 14.73
CA LEU A 707 3.38 -36.66 14.29
C LEU A 707 3.05 -37.71 13.19
N PRO A 708 1.76 -38.05 12.94
CA PRO A 708 1.37 -39.28 12.24
C PRO A 708 1.13 -39.17 10.72
N HIS A 709 1.14 -40.34 10.05
CA HIS A 709 0.71 -40.54 8.65
C HIS A 709 -0.71 -41.14 8.56
N HIS A 710 -1.43 -40.86 7.46
CA HIS A 710 -2.58 -41.64 6.99
C HIS A 710 -2.51 -41.90 5.45
N PRO A 711 -3.27 -42.87 4.89
CA PRO A 711 -2.78 -43.68 3.76
C PRO A 711 -3.55 -43.52 2.43
N ARG A 712 -3.02 -44.16 1.37
CA ARG A 712 -3.73 -44.48 0.11
C ARG A 712 -4.63 -45.73 0.26
N PRO A 713 -5.61 -45.95 -0.65
CA PRO A 713 -5.47 -47.14 -1.51
C PRO A 713 -6.04 -47.05 -2.95
N HIS A 714 -5.31 -47.64 -3.90
CA HIS A 714 -5.70 -48.44 -5.09
C HIS A 714 -6.82 -48.05 -6.10
N ILE A 715 -6.82 -48.76 -7.24
CA ILE A 715 -7.45 -48.43 -8.53
C ILE A 715 -8.36 -49.58 -9.02
N HIS A 716 -9.54 -49.26 -9.59
CA HIS A 716 -10.30 -49.99 -10.63
C HIS A 716 -11.49 -49.09 -11.06
N ARG A 717 -12.13 -49.14 -12.24
CA ARG A 717 -12.13 -50.05 -13.44
C ARG A 717 -12.62 -49.25 -14.69
N VAL A 718 -12.61 -49.84 -15.89
CA VAL A 718 -13.16 -49.26 -17.15
C VAL A 718 -13.96 -50.32 -17.95
N PRO A 719 -15.13 -49.98 -18.52
CA PRO A 719 -15.45 -50.09 -19.97
C PRO A 719 -15.89 -48.69 -20.55
N ARG A 720 -15.80 -48.31 -21.85
CA ARG A 720 -16.36 -48.86 -23.13
C ARG A 720 -17.91 -48.85 -23.16
N GLU A 721 -18.62 -48.46 -24.22
CA GLU A 721 -18.35 -47.87 -25.58
C GLU A 721 -19.36 -46.68 -25.79
N GLU A 722 -19.55 -45.93 -26.90
CA GLU A 722 -19.53 -46.19 -28.36
C GLU A 722 -19.36 -44.85 -29.18
N GLU A 723 -19.66 -44.83 -30.49
CA GLU A 723 -19.20 -43.82 -31.49
C GLU A 723 -20.20 -42.70 -31.89
N VAL A 724 -19.71 -41.62 -32.54
CA VAL A 724 -20.17 -41.05 -33.86
C VAL A 724 -19.43 -39.72 -34.22
N VAL A 725 -19.21 -39.46 -35.51
CA VAL A 725 -18.45 -38.33 -36.12
C VAL A 725 -19.11 -37.93 -37.47
N PRO A 726 -19.39 -36.64 -37.78
CA PRO A 726 -18.50 -35.77 -38.62
C PRO A 726 -18.51 -34.27 -38.22
N GLY A 727 -17.45 -33.46 -38.43
CA GLY A 727 -17.02 -32.82 -39.70
C GLY A 727 -17.09 -31.28 -39.53
N GLU A 728 -16.38 -30.38 -40.23
CA GLU A 728 -15.33 -30.43 -41.27
C GLU A 728 -14.40 -29.19 -41.14
N GLY A 729 -13.24 -29.17 -41.82
CA GLY A 729 -12.44 -27.92 -42.03
C GLY A 729 -10.98 -28.15 -42.45
N TRP A 730 -10.61 -27.73 -43.67
CA TRP A 730 -9.27 -27.88 -44.31
C TRP A 730 -8.71 -26.46 -44.69
N TRP A 731 -7.48 -26.19 -45.18
CA TRP A 731 -6.57 -26.90 -46.11
C TRP A 731 -5.08 -26.49 -45.99
N HIS A 732 -4.20 -27.28 -46.63
CA HIS A 732 -2.79 -26.96 -46.98
C HIS A 732 -2.64 -25.90 -48.10
N CYS A 733 -1.44 -25.34 -48.26
CA CYS A 733 -0.92 -24.98 -49.61
C CYS A 733 0.63 -25.04 -49.73
N THR A 734 1.15 -24.80 -50.94
CA THR A 734 2.50 -25.21 -51.41
C THR A 734 3.34 -24.07 -52.04
N GLU A 735 4.61 -24.34 -52.36
CA GLU A 735 5.52 -23.40 -53.05
C GLU A 735 5.03 -22.95 -54.44
N GLY A 736 5.41 -21.72 -54.83
CA GLY A 736 5.20 -21.14 -56.17
C GLY A 736 6.16 -19.96 -56.42
N ARG A 737 6.45 -19.63 -57.69
CA ARG A 737 7.40 -18.57 -58.10
C ARG A 737 6.70 -17.26 -58.47
N GLY A 738 7.27 -16.10 -58.15
CA GLY A 738 6.88 -14.81 -58.75
C GLY A 738 7.36 -13.59 -57.93
N GLU A 739 7.82 -12.55 -58.61
CA GLU A 739 8.42 -11.34 -58.02
C GLU A 739 7.37 -10.39 -57.37
N GLY A 740 7.70 -9.76 -56.24
CA GLY A 740 6.83 -8.77 -55.56
C GLY A 740 7.41 -8.20 -54.25
N VAL A 741 6.97 -7.01 -53.84
CA VAL A 741 7.55 -6.16 -52.77
C VAL A 741 6.47 -5.90 -51.70
N ARG A 742 6.73 -5.84 -50.37
CA ARG A 742 7.87 -5.25 -49.62
C ARG A 742 8.20 -5.96 -48.27
N GLN A 743 9.24 -5.45 -47.60
CA GLN A 743 9.58 -5.43 -46.16
C GLN A 743 8.39 -5.51 -45.17
N GLU A 744 8.49 -5.92 -43.89
CA GLU A 744 9.53 -6.53 -43.01
C GLU A 744 8.83 -6.92 -41.68
N ASP A 745 9.35 -7.71 -40.73
CA ASP A 745 10.54 -8.57 -40.62
C ASP A 745 10.21 -9.75 -39.65
N ALA A 746 11.08 -10.75 -39.54
CA ALA A 746 11.12 -11.64 -38.38
C ALA A 746 12.56 -12.10 -38.07
N VAL A 747 13.05 -11.80 -36.86
CA VAL A 747 14.44 -12.04 -36.45
C VAL A 747 14.78 -13.54 -36.47
N CYS A 748 15.77 -13.91 -37.30
CA CYS A 748 16.28 -15.27 -37.41
C CYS A 748 17.76 -15.35 -36.97
N GLY A 749 18.17 -16.49 -36.38
CA GLY A 749 19.53 -16.67 -35.86
C GLY A 749 20.62 -16.57 -36.93
N SER A 750 21.66 -15.79 -36.67
CA SER A 750 22.69 -15.43 -37.65
C SER A 750 23.72 -16.53 -37.90
N VAL A 751 23.44 -17.39 -38.89
CA VAL A 751 24.45 -18.27 -39.50
C VAL A 751 25.53 -17.43 -40.20
N LEU A 752 26.80 -17.69 -39.87
CA LEU A 752 27.97 -17.04 -40.49
C LEU A 752 27.99 -17.21 -42.02
N ARG A 753 27.66 -16.13 -42.77
CA ARG A 753 27.82 -16.10 -44.22
C ARG A 753 29.24 -15.71 -44.62
N ARG A 754 29.81 -16.51 -45.53
CA ARG A 754 31.16 -16.39 -46.07
C ARG A 754 31.24 -15.25 -47.10
N ALA A 755 31.94 -14.16 -46.77
CA ALA A 755 32.25 -13.09 -47.71
C ALA A 755 33.66 -13.29 -48.32
N THR A 756 33.76 -13.38 -49.65
CA THR A 756 35.05 -13.51 -50.36
C THR A 756 35.16 -12.52 -51.50
N ARG A 757 35.83 -11.38 -51.27
CA ARG A 757 36.43 -10.50 -52.29
C ARG A 757 37.56 -9.70 -51.63
N GLY A 758 38.75 -9.73 -52.24
CA GLY A 758 39.99 -9.26 -51.60
C GLY A 758 40.63 -10.37 -50.76
N GLY A 759 41.93 -10.62 -50.96
CA GLY A 759 42.64 -11.71 -50.29
C GLY A 759 43.15 -11.34 -48.90
N ARG A 760 42.41 -11.73 -47.85
CA ARG A 760 42.90 -11.90 -46.48
C ARG A 760 42.35 -13.22 -45.91
N VAL A 761 43.08 -13.82 -44.97
CA VAL A 761 42.79 -15.15 -44.42
C VAL A 761 41.66 -15.05 -43.37
N PRO A 762 40.73 -16.02 -43.26
CA PRO A 762 39.70 -15.99 -42.22
C PRO A 762 40.30 -16.06 -40.80
N VAL A 763 39.95 -15.09 -39.97
CA VAL A 763 40.32 -14.99 -38.54
C VAL A 763 39.17 -15.54 -37.69
N TRP A 764 39.46 -16.29 -36.63
CA TRP A 764 38.46 -16.86 -35.73
C TRP A 764 38.50 -16.13 -34.39
N VAL A 765 37.39 -15.51 -33.99
CA VAL A 765 37.32 -14.72 -32.75
C VAL A 765 36.69 -15.56 -31.64
N LEU A 766 37.39 -15.70 -30.52
CA LEU A 766 36.89 -16.38 -29.31
C LEU A 766 36.70 -15.36 -28.18
N VAL A 767 35.52 -14.74 -28.11
CA VAL A 767 35.20 -13.76 -27.07
C VAL A 767 34.88 -14.49 -25.75
N GLN A 768 35.86 -14.57 -24.84
CA GLN A 768 35.61 -15.01 -23.46
C GLN A 768 35.08 -13.84 -22.60
N ALA A 769 33.77 -13.64 -22.65
CA ALA A 769 33.08 -12.70 -21.77
C ALA A 769 32.96 -13.26 -20.34
N VAL A 770 33.88 -12.87 -19.45
CA VAL A 770 33.76 -13.13 -18.01
C VAL A 770 32.73 -12.16 -17.42
N HIS A 771 31.70 -12.68 -16.74
CA HIS A 771 30.82 -11.86 -15.90
C HIS A 771 31.61 -11.36 -14.68
N ALA A 772 32.17 -10.16 -14.78
CA ALA A 772 32.95 -9.53 -13.72
C ALA A 772 32.03 -8.92 -12.65
N TYR A 773 31.73 -9.67 -11.60
CA TYR A 773 31.18 -9.12 -10.36
C TYR A 773 32.34 -8.55 -9.52
N VAL A 774 32.37 -7.23 -9.34
CA VAL A 774 33.36 -6.58 -8.46
C VAL A 774 32.90 -6.74 -7.01
N ILE A 775 33.62 -7.57 -6.26
CA ILE A 775 33.57 -7.62 -4.79
C ILE A 775 35.00 -7.47 -4.28
N SER A 776 35.37 -6.25 -3.90
CA SER A 776 36.68 -5.93 -3.33
C SER A 776 36.71 -6.23 -1.82
N GLY A 777 36.78 -7.52 -1.48
CA GLY A 777 37.29 -7.93 -0.17
C GLY A 777 38.78 -7.62 -0.07
N GLY A 778 39.25 -7.16 1.10
CA GLY A 778 40.66 -6.83 1.31
C GLY A 778 41.57 -8.06 1.41
N ASP A 779 42.79 -7.92 0.90
CA ASP A 779 44.01 -8.68 1.22
C ASP A 779 43.89 -10.18 1.57
N GLU A 780 43.45 -11.03 0.63
CA GLU A 780 44.00 -12.40 0.53
C GLU A 780 43.87 -13.00 -0.88
N TRP A 781 44.82 -13.84 -1.28
CA TRP A 781 44.94 -14.36 -2.66
C TRP A 781 44.13 -15.66 -2.86
N LEU A 782 43.13 -15.63 -3.75
CA LEU A 782 42.39 -16.83 -4.20
C LEU A 782 42.48 -17.02 -5.72
N SER A 783 43.17 -18.08 -6.15
CA SER A 783 43.25 -18.46 -7.57
C SER A 783 42.09 -19.38 -7.97
N LEU A 784 41.26 -18.98 -8.93
CA LEU A 784 40.38 -19.92 -9.63
C LEU A 784 41.13 -20.67 -10.73
N ARG A 785 41.05 -22.01 -10.70
CA ARG A 785 41.25 -22.85 -11.89
C ARG A 785 39.89 -23.14 -12.51
N SER A 786 39.74 -22.88 -13.80
CA SER A 786 38.76 -23.59 -14.64
C SER A 786 39.47 -24.70 -15.43
N ARG A 787 38.72 -25.76 -15.74
CA ARG A 787 39.17 -26.88 -16.56
C ARG A 787 38.19 -27.02 -17.72
N ILE A 788 38.71 -27.01 -18.93
CA ILE A 788 37.93 -27.28 -20.15
C ILE A 788 38.73 -28.33 -20.92
N ASP A 789 38.22 -29.56 -20.93
CA ASP A 789 38.65 -30.58 -21.90
C ASP A 789 37.97 -30.25 -23.25
N ALA A 790 38.63 -30.62 -24.36
CA ALA A 790 38.28 -30.18 -25.72
C ALA A 790 37.18 -31.01 -26.39
#